data_AF-A0A662RKV7-F1
#
_entry.id   AF-A0A662RKV7-F1
#
_cell.length_a   1.000
_cell.length_b   1.000
_cell.length_c   1.000
_cell.angle_alpha   90.00
_cell.angle_beta   90.00
_cell.angle_gamma   90.00
#
_symmetry.space_group_name_H-M   'P 1'
#
loop_
_entity.id
_entity.type
_entity.pdbx_description
1 polymer ?
#
loop_
_entity_poly.entity_id
_entity_poly.type
_entity_poly.pdbx_seq_one_letter_code
_entity_poly.pdbx_strand_id
1 'polypeptide(L)'
;MRSYPTLQDKQTKEVTTYEMNENPRPIRWLLCASILLVMFCAPAVAMYEWHGFPLQGNADNAAFAYNGTVANDIVNHGNVYIDCGHGADYASPPNGYAEAFSVPAHTGVKFAYLYTGVWHGTEEYRGKLKVDYTNTSGTYTLSATCTDGAGNLTLKADHTGDPDTNDNVWSASHGVDWIWYDVTDYVDSGANSATGYTYDVESGFDGRIYGFKLVVVYENSSESKIRYWINQGHAALAYATGGHPALDYTHTYFNGDITTGTWDYAMLYCTWLTGDPGDNDSLWFNGNLLDSSCTEYEQGQYLDSRWYVVKNGTIDYLAANGNYANYTRAEDKYVHWVEADLILFENEPKPDLTGHPGPSPAGHELVGVPINGPVLPGHNSTHGYVVCHNYAYTVTITNQGQIASGPCQATLRDNGVIVDTQSVPALAPGQSCQVTFNWHPTTSGSHTLTVTIDSNGAVGESDEGNNIVLIDVFAVAAGVAGDADLVVTVDDIVFLPTEGSNYTTIQFTVTNDGTADANNFDVEVWDTTTTPHTLLCTVTMSVAAKADKKGICVVDIPYGGPYPLQVKLDTTGAVPESDEGNNDATKDLTVIEVMLWDSHHHGDISIYNGEYSGYADVPMFKVTKLVPENTTPWDALNSVATVTPNPGHPGQPFVYGIDGLIGDPEGPVYWYLYFNGRYVPNNDLCGVIEMQDNETAHWDFQRQIYPGEGGPSFTPPCTVQSYVAGDDLYPEPFMHGFPMNLAAANGRSRTVWNTLIVYPDGSADFQSLANEIRTRLVAGGVPGGRISIVNDTAAAAGTAKDTSNLILIGNYMANSLIEEVNASHVALGMPVYFNYTSCEIMEDDDDPATPTTAYDHGAVVEAFDNPWNNGKFTNKEGSMILMASGLNDNDAKDAANMLISQTNELNRFWRVRLTTCGDVNRDTLITGLDATMAFNVMFDVPVASRWAADVNRDTLITGLDATIIFNSMFGGPLNCYTGC
;
A
#
# COMPACT_ATOMS: atom_id res chain seq x y z
N MET A 1 45.31 -12.71 -62.31
CA MET A 1 46.75 -12.40 -62.44
C MET A 1 47.36 -12.44 -61.05
N ARG A 2 48.26 -13.41 -60.85
CA ARG A 2 49.41 -13.54 -59.91
C ARG A 2 49.38 -12.67 -58.62
N SER A 3 49.54 -13.24 -57.42
CA SER A 3 50.70 -14.07 -57.01
C SER A 3 50.42 -15.15 -55.93
N TYR A 4 51.10 -16.28 -56.14
CA TYR A 4 51.41 -17.46 -55.30
C TYR A 4 52.57 -17.20 -54.29
N PRO A 5 53.18 -18.19 -53.57
CA PRO A 5 52.76 -19.55 -53.12
C PRO A 5 53.08 -19.78 -51.60
N THR A 6 52.92 -20.93 -50.90
CA THR A 6 53.50 -22.30 -51.04
C THR A 6 52.90 -23.26 -49.97
N LEU A 7 52.37 -24.44 -50.35
CA LEU A 7 52.93 -25.84 -50.30
C LEU A 7 52.63 -26.60 -48.98
N GLN A 8 51.77 -27.64 -49.03
CA GLN A 8 52.02 -29.11 -49.18
C GLN A 8 51.79 -29.81 -47.82
N ASP A 9 51.18 -30.98 -47.67
CA ASP A 9 51.20 -32.22 -48.46
C ASP A 9 49.91 -33.04 -48.08
N LYS A 10 49.18 -33.67 -49.02
CA LYS A 10 49.08 -35.14 -49.27
C LYS A 10 48.39 -35.99 -48.16
N GLN A 11 47.54 -37.00 -48.41
CA GLN A 11 47.12 -37.71 -49.63
C GLN A 11 46.00 -38.74 -49.31
N THR A 12 45.10 -39.00 -50.29
CA THR A 12 44.48 -40.30 -50.70
C THR A 12 43.50 -41.05 -49.77
N LYS A 13 42.22 -41.24 -50.17
CA LYS A 13 41.55 -42.22 -51.11
C LYS A 13 40.89 -43.36 -50.31
N GLU A 14 39.56 -43.46 -50.24
CA GLU A 14 38.59 -44.00 -51.23
C GLU A 14 38.54 -45.55 -51.24
N VAL A 15 37.31 -46.10 -51.32
CA VAL A 15 36.89 -47.40 -51.92
C VAL A 15 36.17 -48.46 -51.01
N THR A 16 34.83 -48.46 -51.15
CA THR A 16 33.82 -49.57 -51.34
C THR A 16 33.47 -50.65 -50.29
N THR A 17 32.15 -50.70 -49.99
CA THR A 17 31.17 -51.82 -49.93
C THR A 17 31.52 -53.20 -49.32
N TYR A 18 30.73 -53.70 -48.36
CA TYR A 18 29.69 -54.74 -48.55
C TYR A 18 28.98 -55.11 -47.21
N GLU A 19 27.79 -55.67 -47.36
CA GLU A 19 26.73 -56.01 -46.40
C GLU A 19 27.01 -57.09 -45.32
N MET A 20 26.13 -57.02 -44.31
CA MET A 20 25.45 -58.08 -43.53
C MET A 20 26.10 -58.72 -42.28
N ASN A 21 25.44 -58.36 -41.17
CA ASN A 21 24.87 -59.20 -40.10
C ASN A 21 25.71 -59.72 -38.91
N GLU A 22 25.06 -59.54 -37.76
CA GLU A 22 25.14 -60.23 -36.45
C GLU A 22 26.22 -59.84 -35.42
N ASN A 23 25.72 -59.20 -34.33
CA ASN A 23 26.12 -59.25 -32.90
C ASN A 23 27.60 -59.05 -32.50
N PRO A 24 27.93 -58.77 -31.21
CA PRO A 24 27.33 -57.93 -30.17
C PRO A 24 28.33 -56.82 -29.71
N ARG A 25 27.90 -55.91 -28.81
CA ARG A 25 28.79 -55.00 -28.02
C ARG A 25 29.87 -55.84 -27.28
N PRO A 26 31.07 -55.33 -26.89
CA PRO A 26 31.29 -53.96 -26.42
C PRO A 26 32.68 -53.30 -26.69
N ILE A 27 32.75 -52.00 -26.38
CA ILE A 27 33.95 -51.21 -26.02
C ILE A 27 34.95 -50.91 -27.15
N ARG A 28 34.76 -49.73 -27.77
CA ARG A 28 35.83 -48.74 -28.01
C ARG A 28 35.29 -47.34 -27.73
N TRP A 29 35.30 -47.00 -26.44
CA TRP A 29 35.23 -45.63 -25.94
C TRP A 29 36.47 -44.85 -26.37
N LEU A 30 36.30 -43.54 -26.55
CA LEU A 30 37.30 -42.51 -26.88
C LEU A 30 37.78 -42.49 -28.34
N LEU A 31 37.03 -41.75 -29.18
CA LEU A 31 37.53 -40.87 -30.28
C LEU A 31 36.47 -40.56 -31.37
N CYS A 32 35.21 -40.98 -31.19
CA CYS A 32 34.06 -40.49 -31.97
C CYS A 32 33.23 -39.41 -31.24
N ALA A 33 33.71 -38.88 -30.12
CA ALA A 33 32.98 -37.93 -29.27
C ALA A 33 33.15 -36.45 -29.67
N SER A 34 33.71 -36.13 -30.84
CA SER A 34 34.12 -34.75 -31.16
C SER A 34 33.46 -34.14 -32.40
N ILE A 35 32.70 -34.90 -33.20
CA ILE A 35 32.08 -34.38 -34.45
C ILE A 35 30.58 -34.76 -34.56
N LEU A 36 30.02 -35.41 -33.54
CA LEU A 36 28.58 -35.75 -33.46
C LEU A 36 27.90 -35.07 -32.26
N LEU A 37 28.35 -33.84 -31.96
CA LEU A 37 27.84 -33.02 -30.85
C LEU A 37 27.68 -31.55 -31.29
N VAL A 38 27.09 -31.32 -32.47
CA VAL A 38 26.58 -30.00 -32.90
C VAL A 38 25.19 -30.19 -33.53
N MET A 39 24.31 -30.93 -32.85
CA MET A 39 22.91 -31.07 -33.27
C MET A 39 21.97 -31.29 -32.09
N PHE A 40 22.23 -30.65 -30.95
CA PHE A 40 21.26 -30.59 -29.85
C PHE A 40 21.29 -29.23 -29.17
N CYS A 41 20.07 -28.74 -28.93
CA CYS A 41 19.67 -27.57 -28.14
C CYS A 41 19.96 -26.21 -28.78
N ALA A 42 19.02 -25.73 -29.60
CA ALA A 42 18.69 -24.31 -29.52
C ALA A 42 18.14 -24.08 -28.10
N PRO A 43 18.60 -23.05 -27.36
CA PRO A 43 17.99 -22.71 -26.09
C PRO A 43 16.51 -22.39 -26.33
N ALA A 44 15.65 -22.84 -25.41
CA ALA A 44 14.29 -22.31 -25.32
C ALA A 44 14.40 -20.81 -25.03
N VAL A 45 13.63 -20.01 -25.76
CA VAL A 45 13.70 -18.55 -25.73
C VAL A 45 12.29 -18.07 -25.37
N ALA A 46 12.13 -17.27 -24.32
CA ALA A 46 10.94 -16.45 -24.14
C ALA A 46 10.93 -15.43 -25.28
N MET A 47 9.94 -15.53 -26.16
CA MET A 47 9.85 -14.68 -27.35
C MET A 47 8.85 -13.57 -27.07
N TYR A 48 9.27 -12.32 -27.24
CA TYR A 48 8.31 -11.27 -27.45
C TYR A 48 7.73 -11.44 -28.87
N GLU A 49 6.42 -11.58 -28.98
CA GLU A 49 5.71 -11.53 -30.26
C GLU A 49 4.50 -10.63 -30.10
N TRP A 50 4.26 -9.73 -31.05
CA TRP A 50 3.22 -8.71 -30.90
C TRP A 50 1.83 -9.33 -30.67
N HIS A 51 1.51 -10.37 -31.44
CA HIS A 51 0.28 -11.15 -31.30
C HIS A 51 0.41 -12.33 -30.33
N GLY A 52 1.52 -12.38 -29.60
CA GLY A 52 1.89 -13.47 -28.72
C GLY A 52 1.91 -14.82 -29.41
N PHE A 53 1.48 -15.84 -28.68
CA PHE A 53 1.62 -17.23 -29.05
C PHE A 53 0.26 -17.92 -29.12
N PRO A 54 -0.12 -18.52 -30.26
CA PRO A 54 -1.44 -19.10 -30.43
C PRO A 54 -1.60 -20.34 -29.57
N LEU A 55 -2.73 -20.54 -28.88
CA LEU A 55 -3.09 -21.74 -28.10
C LEU A 55 -3.13 -23.08 -28.89
N GLN A 56 -2.62 -23.09 -30.12
CA GLN A 56 -2.46 -24.23 -30.99
C GLN A 56 -0.96 -24.52 -31.14
N GLY A 57 -0.45 -25.45 -30.35
CA GLY A 57 0.93 -25.92 -30.46
C GLY A 57 1.26 -26.37 -31.88
N ASN A 58 2.42 -25.97 -32.41
CA ASN A 58 2.93 -26.48 -33.67
C ASN A 58 4.00 -27.55 -33.38
N ALA A 59 3.60 -28.83 -33.45
CA ALA A 59 4.47 -29.97 -33.15
C ALA A 59 5.75 -30.03 -34.03
N ASP A 60 5.76 -29.35 -35.18
CA ASP A 60 6.87 -29.34 -36.13
C ASP A 60 7.87 -28.19 -35.89
N ASN A 61 7.65 -27.35 -34.87
CA ASN A 61 8.56 -26.27 -34.52
C ASN A 61 8.94 -26.32 -33.03
N ALA A 62 10.20 -26.67 -32.76
CA ALA A 62 10.75 -26.84 -31.41
C ALA A 62 10.64 -25.58 -30.53
N ALA A 63 10.47 -24.38 -31.12
CA ALA A 63 10.22 -23.13 -30.39
C ALA A 63 8.80 -23.03 -29.79
N PHE A 64 7.87 -23.92 -30.18
CA PHE A 64 6.46 -23.88 -29.78
C PHE A 64 5.99 -25.17 -29.07
N ALA A 65 6.92 -26.00 -28.59
CA ALA A 65 6.63 -27.29 -27.97
C ALA A 65 5.87 -27.20 -26.62
N TYR A 66 5.89 -26.02 -25.98
CA TYR A 66 5.29 -25.75 -24.66
C TYR A 66 3.93 -25.02 -24.73
N ASN A 67 3.43 -24.78 -25.94
CA ASN A 67 2.18 -24.07 -26.21
C ASN A 67 1.18 -25.06 -26.86
N GLY A 68 -0.12 -24.87 -26.62
CA GLY A 68 -1.18 -25.82 -26.93
C GLY A 68 -1.39 -26.82 -25.80
N THR A 69 -1.73 -28.06 -26.14
CA THR A 69 -2.05 -29.10 -25.15
C THR A 69 -0.81 -29.52 -24.36
N VAL A 70 -0.68 -29.03 -23.13
CA VAL A 70 0.43 -29.36 -22.23
C VAL A 70 0.17 -30.59 -21.38
N ALA A 71 -1.09 -30.86 -21.08
CA ALA A 71 -1.51 -32.09 -20.43
C ALA A 71 -2.81 -32.60 -21.05
N ASN A 72 -2.86 -33.89 -21.35
CA ASN A 72 -4.11 -34.56 -21.68
C ASN A 72 -4.01 -36.04 -21.31
N ASP A 73 -5.00 -36.55 -20.58
CA ASP A 73 -5.08 -37.97 -20.27
C ASP A 73 -6.50 -38.38 -19.86
N ILE A 74 -6.70 -39.67 -19.60
CA ILE A 74 -7.85 -40.23 -18.90
C ILE A 74 -7.46 -40.53 -17.45
N VAL A 75 -8.25 -40.05 -16.49
CA VAL A 75 -8.13 -40.45 -15.08
C VAL A 75 -9.37 -41.26 -14.73
N ASN A 76 -9.21 -42.51 -14.30
CA ASN A 76 -10.35 -43.41 -14.06
C ASN A 76 -11.16 -43.05 -12.80
N HIS A 77 -10.52 -42.37 -11.84
CA HIS A 77 -11.10 -41.91 -10.57
C HIS A 77 -10.45 -40.58 -10.20
N GLY A 78 -10.93 -39.49 -10.79
CA GLY A 78 -10.30 -38.19 -10.61
C GLY A 78 -11.12 -37.05 -11.15
N ASN A 79 -10.65 -35.84 -10.89
CA ASN A 79 -11.32 -34.62 -11.29
C ASN A 79 -10.27 -33.53 -11.58
N VAL A 80 -10.71 -32.37 -12.06
CA VAL A 80 -9.87 -31.19 -12.26
C VAL A 80 -10.42 -30.06 -11.39
N TYR A 81 -9.57 -29.53 -10.52
CA TYR A 81 -9.81 -28.29 -9.78
C TYR A 81 -9.20 -27.14 -10.57
N ILE A 82 -10.02 -26.13 -10.85
CA ILE A 82 -9.60 -24.91 -11.54
C ILE A 82 -10.15 -23.75 -10.72
N ASP A 83 -9.25 -22.90 -10.27
CA ASP A 83 -9.59 -21.71 -9.52
C ASP A 83 -8.73 -20.54 -9.98
N CYS A 84 -9.31 -19.35 -9.96
CA CYS A 84 -8.74 -18.15 -10.53
C CYS A 84 -9.04 -16.97 -9.62
N GLY A 85 -8.03 -16.15 -9.38
CA GLY A 85 -8.12 -15.03 -8.48
C GLY A 85 -9.03 -13.90 -8.93
N HIS A 86 -9.17 -12.91 -8.06
CA HIS A 86 -10.11 -11.79 -8.14
C HIS A 86 -9.69 -10.66 -9.10
N GLY A 87 -8.71 -10.90 -9.98
CA GLY A 87 -8.20 -9.92 -10.94
C GLY A 87 -7.30 -8.83 -10.31
N ALA A 88 -6.84 -7.89 -11.13
CA ALA A 88 -5.91 -6.86 -10.65
C ALA A 88 -6.63 -5.84 -9.76
N ASP A 89 -6.29 -5.82 -8.46
CA ASP A 89 -6.77 -4.81 -7.53
C ASP A 89 -5.85 -3.58 -7.54
N TYR A 90 -6.39 -2.40 -7.89
CA TYR A 90 -5.70 -1.10 -7.70
C TYR A 90 -5.38 -0.79 -6.22
N ALA A 91 -5.95 -1.58 -5.30
CA ALA A 91 -5.82 -1.47 -3.84
C ALA A 91 -4.64 -2.26 -3.26
N SER A 92 -4.04 -3.18 -4.00
CA SER A 92 -2.83 -3.88 -3.56
C SER A 92 -1.58 -3.02 -3.84
N PRO A 93 -0.54 -3.06 -2.98
CA PRO A 93 0.66 -2.27 -3.21
C PRO A 93 1.17 -2.54 -4.64
N PRO A 94 1.63 -1.50 -5.38
CA PRO A 94 2.35 -1.76 -6.61
C PRO A 94 3.49 -2.67 -6.18
N ASN A 95 3.48 -3.93 -6.65
CA ASN A 95 4.38 -5.03 -6.27
C ASN A 95 3.91 -6.12 -5.29
N GLY A 96 2.61 -6.36 -5.07
CA GLY A 96 2.15 -7.53 -4.32
C GLY A 96 0.77 -8.05 -4.74
N TYR A 97 0.60 -9.36 -4.97
CA TYR A 97 -0.71 -10.00 -5.17
C TYR A 97 -0.73 -11.34 -4.44
N ALA A 98 -1.83 -11.70 -3.78
CA ALA A 98 -1.98 -12.98 -3.09
C ALA A 98 -3.32 -13.64 -3.41
N GLU A 99 -3.30 -14.96 -3.62
CA GLU A 99 -4.50 -15.76 -3.85
C GLU A 99 -4.50 -17.00 -2.98
N ALA A 100 -5.66 -17.32 -2.41
CA ALA A 100 -5.86 -18.55 -1.65
C ALA A 100 -6.66 -19.56 -2.48
N PHE A 101 -6.24 -20.81 -2.44
CA PHE A 101 -6.86 -21.93 -3.13
C PHE A 101 -7.28 -22.99 -2.12
N SER A 102 -8.44 -23.60 -2.31
CA SER A 102 -8.91 -24.72 -1.50
C SER A 102 -9.04 -25.97 -2.36
N VAL A 103 -7.93 -26.67 -2.54
CA VAL A 103 -7.85 -27.85 -3.41
C VAL A 103 -8.59 -29.03 -2.76
N PRO A 104 -9.52 -29.71 -3.46
CA PRO A 104 -10.27 -30.84 -2.91
C PRO A 104 -9.39 -31.99 -2.40
N ALA A 105 -9.97 -32.79 -1.51
CA ALA A 105 -9.32 -33.99 -1.00
C ALA A 105 -8.96 -34.95 -2.13
N HIS A 106 -7.72 -35.45 -2.12
CA HIS A 106 -7.21 -36.32 -3.16
C HIS A 106 -6.18 -37.33 -2.64
N THR A 107 -5.97 -38.39 -3.43
CA THR A 107 -5.00 -39.46 -3.17
C THR A 107 -3.70 -39.29 -3.94
N GLY A 108 -3.67 -38.37 -4.91
CA GLY A 108 -2.48 -37.97 -5.64
C GLY A 108 -2.79 -36.92 -6.70
N VAL A 109 -1.79 -36.10 -7.02
CA VAL A 109 -1.84 -35.11 -8.09
C VAL A 109 -1.17 -35.69 -9.34
N LYS A 110 -1.79 -35.54 -10.51
CA LYS A 110 -1.25 -35.96 -11.81
C LYS A 110 -0.58 -34.84 -12.57
N PHE A 111 -1.09 -33.62 -12.38
CA PHE A 111 -0.62 -32.42 -13.04
C PHE A 111 -1.12 -31.24 -12.21
N ALA A 112 -0.26 -30.27 -11.89
CA ALA A 112 -0.73 -28.99 -11.39
C ALA A 112 0.15 -27.83 -11.81
N TYR A 113 -0.43 -26.86 -12.50
CA TYR A 113 0.25 -25.63 -12.92
C TYR A 113 -0.39 -24.41 -12.24
N LEU A 114 0.48 -23.52 -11.74
CA LEU A 114 0.11 -22.18 -11.28
C LEU A 114 0.47 -21.18 -12.38
N TYR A 115 -0.49 -20.35 -12.76
CA TYR A 115 -0.34 -19.32 -13.77
C TYR A 115 -0.47 -17.92 -13.17
N THR A 116 0.20 -16.94 -13.76
CA THR A 116 0.05 -15.52 -13.41
C THR A 116 0.38 -14.63 -14.60
N GLY A 117 -0.22 -13.44 -14.64
CA GLY A 117 0.08 -12.43 -15.65
C GLY A 117 0.70 -11.17 -15.04
N VAL A 118 1.60 -10.51 -15.75
CA VAL A 118 2.22 -9.24 -15.31
C VAL A 118 2.16 -8.19 -16.43
N TRP A 119 1.80 -6.95 -16.11
CA TRP A 119 1.87 -5.84 -17.06
C TRP A 119 3.10 -4.96 -16.84
N HIS A 120 3.78 -4.62 -17.93
CA HIS A 120 4.99 -3.80 -17.89
C HIS A 120 4.68 -2.31 -18.11
N GLY A 121 3.47 -1.95 -18.58
CA GLY A 121 3.09 -0.61 -19.02
C GLY A 121 3.35 -0.38 -20.52
N THR A 122 4.48 -0.86 -21.02
CA THR A 122 4.81 -0.92 -22.46
C THR A 122 5.67 -2.14 -22.73
N GLU A 123 5.72 -2.54 -23.99
CA GLU A 123 6.66 -3.50 -24.53
C GLU A 123 8.11 -3.18 -24.20
N GLU A 124 8.44 -1.95 -23.80
CA GLU A 124 9.80 -1.53 -23.48
C GLU A 124 10.21 -1.87 -22.03
N TYR A 125 9.42 -1.61 -20.99
CA TYR A 125 9.95 -1.67 -19.63
C TYR A 125 10.31 -3.06 -19.10
N ARG A 126 11.25 -3.10 -18.15
CA ARG A 126 11.78 -4.33 -17.54
C ARG A 126 11.52 -4.39 -16.03
N GLY A 127 11.27 -5.60 -15.56
CA GLY A 127 11.03 -5.86 -14.15
C GLY A 127 11.49 -7.25 -13.71
N LYS A 128 11.12 -7.58 -12.48
CA LYS A 128 11.29 -8.91 -11.90
C LYS A 128 10.00 -9.34 -11.25
N LEU A 129 9.80 -10.65 -11.15
CA LEU A 129 8.70 -11.29 -10.44
C LEU A 129 9.27 -12.34 -9.46
N LYS A 130 8.81 -12.31 -8.22
CA LYS A 130 9.04 -13.35 -7.23
C LYS A 130 7.70 -13.97 -6.86
N VAL A 131 7.59 -15.30 -6.90
CA VAL A 131 6.36 -16.00 -6.50
C VAL A 131 6.67 -16.99 -5.39
N ASP A 132 5.93 -16.90 -4.30
CA ASP A 132 5.95 -17.83 -3.18
C ASP A 132 4.65 -18.66 -3.19
N TYR A 133 4.75 -19.99 -3.13
CA TYR A 133 3.62 -20.91 -3.00
C TYR A 133 3.60 -21.50 -1.59
N THR A 134 2.45 -21.46 -0.93
CA THR A 134 2.27 -21.94 0.45
C THR A 134 1.24 -23.06 0.49
N ASN A 135 1.57 -24.12 1.22
CA ASN A 135 0.67 -25.24 1.53
C ASN A 135 0.78 -25.59 3.02
N THR A 136 0.26 -26.75 3.42
CA THR A 136 0.31 -27.19 4.83
C THR A 136 1.72 -27.53 5.33
N SER A 137 2.62 -27.89 4.40
CA SER A 137 4.01 -28.27 4.66
C SER A 137 4.97 -27.09 4.77
N GLY A 138 4.62 -25.92 4.21
CA GLY A 138 5.41 -24.70 4.31
C GLY A 138 5.21 -23.73 3.14
N THR A 139 6.10 -22.75 3.04
CA THR A 139 6.16 -21.78 1.93
C THR A 139 7.40 -22.04 1.08
N TYR A 140 7.23 -22.03 -0.24
CA TYR A 140 8.23 -22.37 -1.24
C TYR A 140 8.34 -21.24 -2.26
N THR A 141 9.51 -20.62 -2.37
CA THR A 141 9.78 -19.68 -3.46
C THR A 141 9.95 -20.45 -4.76
N LEU A 142 9.08 -20.20 -5.72
CA LEU A 142 9.09 -20.83 -7.03
C LEU A 142 10.26 -20.30 -7.86
N SER A 143 10.86 -21.17 -8.67
CA SER A 143 12.01 -20.81 -9.50
C SER A 143 11.91 -21.40 -10.90
N ALA A 144 12.47 -20.69 -11.87
CA ALA A 144 12.58 -21.05 -13.28
C ALA A 144 13.98 -20.69 -13.83
N THR A 145 14.21 -20.92 -15.13
CA THR A 145 15.54 -20.90 -15.77
C THR A 145 16.34 -19.60 -15.57
N CYS A 146 15.69 -18.43 -15.44
CA CYS A 146 16.35 -17.14 -15.14
C CYS A 146 15.98 -16.53 -13.78
N THR A 147 15.71 -17.37 -12.77
CA THR A 147 15.51 -16.94 -11.39
C THR A 147 16.84 -16.74 -10.67
N ASP A 148 17.04 -15.58 -10.05
CA ASP A 148 18.26 -15.29 -9.28
C ASP A 148 18.32 -16.02 -7.92
N GLY A 149 19.45 -15.95 -7.23
CA GLY A 149 19.66 -16.64 -5.94
C GLY A 149 18.75 -16.15 -4.79
N ALA A 150 17.98 -15.08 -5.00
CA ALA A 150 16.97 -14.58 -4.07
C ALA A 150 15.54 -14.96 -4.49
N GLY A 151 15.37 -15.70 -5.59
CA GLY A 151 14.07 -16.15 -6.08
C GLY A 151 13.38 -15.20 -7.05
N ASN A 152 14.07 -14.19 -7.57
CA ASN A 152 13.45 -13.24 -8.50
C ASN A 152 13.65 -13.69 -9.96
N LEU A 153 12.55 -14.01 -10.64
CA LEU A 153 12.48 -14.23 -12.07
C LEU A 153 12.62 -12.90 -12.79
N THR A 154 13.57 -12.79 -13.72
CA THR A 154 13.68 -11.59 -14.56
C THR A 154 12.62 -11.62 -15.65
N LEU A 155 11.82 -10.57 -15.75
CA LEU A 155 10.85 -10.37 -16.81
C LEU A 155 11.47 -9.45 -17.87
N LYS A 156 11.58 -9.97 -19.09
CA LYS A 156 12.19 -9.31 -20.27
C LYS A 156 13.71 -9.06 -20.16
N ALA A 157 14.48 -9.67 -21.07
CA ALA A 157 15.91 -9.41 -21.26
C ALA A 157 16.17 -8.14 -22.11
N ASP A 158 17.38 -7.60 -22.01
CA ASP A 158 17.70 -6.19 -22.27
C ASP A 158 17.40 -5.64 -23.69
N HIS A 159 17.21 -4.32 -23.78
CA HIS A 159 17.12 -3.58 -25.04
C HIS A 159 18.41 -3.55 -25.86
N THR A 160 19.45 -4.25 -25.42
CA THR A 160 20.75 -4.37 -26.11
C THR A 160 20.83 -5.65 -26.97
N GLY A 161 19.76 -6.44 -27.00
CA GLY A 161 19.59 -7.55 -27.94
C GLY A 161 19.93 -8.93 -27.37
N ASP A 162 19.89 -9.10 -26.04
CA ASP A 162 19.91 -10.44 -25.44
C ASP A 162 18.46 -10.96 -25.33
N PRO A 163 18.10 -12.08 -25.98
CA PRO A 163 16.74 -12.59 -25.93
C PRO A 163 16.42 -13.15 -24.54
N ASP A 164 15.18 -12.99 -24.07
CA ASP A 164 14.72 -13.64 -22.84
C ASP A 164 14.78 -15.16 -23.04
N THR A 165 15.35 -15.89 -22.09
CA THR A 165 15.54 -17.35 -22.20
C THR A 165 14.66 -18.15 -21.24
N ASN A 166 13.69 -17.50 -20.60
CA ASN A 166 12.70 -18.19 -19.78
C ASN A 166 11.80 -19.09 -20.64
N ASP A 167 11.72 -20.37 -20.30
CA ASP A 167 10.82 -21.33 -20.96
C ASP A 167 9.37 -21.20 -20.48
N ASN A 168 9.16 -20.49 -19.38
CA ASN A 168 7.89 -20.38 -18.68
C ASN A 168 7.24 -18.98 -18.74
N VAL A 169 7.75 -18.07 -19.57
CA VAL A 169 7.24 -16.70 -19.74
C VAL A 169 6.92 -16.44 -21.21
N TRP A 170 5.72 -15.90 -21.47
CA TRP A 170 5.31 -15.44 -22.80
C TRP A 170 4.89 -13.98 -22.76
N SER A 171 5.56 -13.15 -23.55
CA SER A 171 5.33 -11.70 -23.59
C SER A 171 4.67 -11.28 -24.89
N ALA A 172 3.65 -10.42 -24.82
CA ALA A 172 2.92 -9.94 -25.99
C ALA A 172 2.42 -8.48 -25.86
N SER A 173 2.14 -7.86 -27.02
CA SER A 173 1.61 -6.49 -27.13
C SER A 173 2.38 -5.46 -26.30
N HIS A 174 1.72 -4.58 -25.53
CA HIS A 174 2.32 -3.57 -24.67
C HIS A 174 2.92 -4.15 -23.37
N GLY A 175 3.70 -5.23 -23.48
CA GLY A 175 4.43 -5.82 -22.36
C GLY A 175 3.50 -6.54 -21.37
N VAL A 176 2.58 -7.34 -21.89
CA VAL A 176 1.79 -8.28 -21.07
C VAL A 176 2.52 -9.61 -21.06
N ASP A 177 2.87 -10.09 -19.88
CA ASP A 177 3.49 -11.39 -19.67
C ASP A 177 2.46 -12.40 -19.15
N TRP A 178 2.53 -13.64 -19.63
CA TRP A 178 1.84 -14.80 -19.07
C TRP A 178 2.88 -15.82 -18.63
N ILE A 179 2.88 -16.16 -17.35
CA ILE A 179 3.88 -16.96 -16.67
C ILE A 179 3.23 -18.21 -16.09
N TRP A 180 3.92 -19.35 -16.17
CA TRP A 180 3.49 -20.60 -15.54
C TRP A 180 4.57 -21.23 -14.65
N TYR A 181 4.15 -22.00 -13.65
CA TYR A 181 5.01 -22.78 -12.77
C TYR A 181 4.42 -24.19 -12.58
N ASP A 182 5.27 -25.21 -12.71
CA ASP A 182 4.88 -26.58 -12.34
C ASP A 182 4.88 -26.72 -10.82
N VAL A 183 3.68 -26.82 -10.24
CA VAL A 183 3.45 -26.96 -8.81
C VAL A 183 2.95 -28.36 -8.42
N THR A 184 3.07 -29.35 -9.31
CA THR A 184 2.55 -30.72 -9.12
C THR A 184 3.00 -31.36 -7.79
N ASP A 185 4.24 -31.11 -7.38
CA ASP A 185 4.82 -31.66 -6.14
C ASP A 185 4.55 -30.81 -4.89
N TYR A 186 3.89 -29.65 -5.03
CA TYR A 186 3.60 -28.71 -3.94
C TYR A 186 2.13 -28.66 -3.53
N VAL A 187 1.21 -29.12 -4.38
CA VAL A 187 -0.24 -29.06 -4.07
C VAL A 187 -0.59 -30.06 -2.97
N ASP A 188 -1.18 -29.57 -1.88
CA ASP A 188 -1.78 -30.38 -0.82
C ASP A 188 -3.32 -30.37 -0.92
N SER A 189 -3.99 -31.36 -0.31
CA SER A 189 -5.43 -31.26 -0.05
C SER A 189 -5.72 -30.13 0.95
N GLY A 190 -6.78 -29.35 0.73
CA GLY A 190 -7.18 -28.23 1.56
C GLY A 190 -6.49 -26.92 1.15
N ALA A 191 -6.07 -26.14 2.15
CA ALA A 191 -5.56 -24.79 1.96
C ALA A 191 -4.21 -24.75 1.24
N ASN A 192 -4.17 -24.00 0.16
CA ASN A 192 -2.98 -23.63 -0.61
C ASN A 192 -3.06 -22.11 -0.87
N SER A 193 -1.94 -21.45 -1.17
CA SER A 193 -1.95 -20.05 -1.59
C SER A 193 -0.74 -19.71 -2.43
N ALA A 194 -0.82 -18.65 -3.23
CA ALA A 194 0.30 -18.08 -3.96
C ALA A 194 0.41 -16.59 -3.67
N THR A 195 1.63 -16.08 -3.47
CA THR A 195 1.92 -14.65 -3.31
C THR A 195 2.98 -14.23 -4.31
N GLY A 196 2.71 -13.21 -5.11
CA GLY A 196 3.60 -12.65 -6.11
C GLY A 196 4.07 -11.25 -5.71
N TYR A 197 5.32 -10.94 -5.99
CA TYR A 197 5.92 -9.62 -5.81
C TYR A 197 6.67 -9.21 -7.06
N THR A 198 6.45 -7.99 -7.54
CA THR A 198 7.21 -7.44 -8.65
C THR A 198 8.27 -6.45 -8.20
N TYR A 199 9.28 -6.21 -9.02
CA TYR A 199 10.31 -5.20 -8.73
C TYR A 199 10.69 -4.52 -10.03
N ASP A 200 10.78 -3.19 -10.00
CA ASP A 200 11.22 -2.41 -11.14
C ASP A 200 12.72 -2.63 -11.39
N VAL A 201 13.08 -2.92 -12.63
CA VAL A 201 14.46 -2.79 -13.10
C VAL A 201 14.64 -1.44 -13.77
N GLU A 202 13.56 -0.91 -14.35
CA GLU A 202 13.47 0.40 -14.99
C GLU A 202 12.29 1.17 -14.40
N SER A 203 12.47 2.47 -14.18
CA SER A 203 11.54 3.32 -13.43
C SER A 203 10.14 3.48 -14.07
N GLY A 204 9.91 2.96 -15.27
CA GLY A 204 8.61 2.97 -15.94
C GLY A 204 7.84 1.65 -15.86
N PHE A 205 8.44 0.60 -15.31
CA PHE A 205 7.81 -0.72 -15.21
C PHE A 205 6.57 -0.66 -14.30
N ASP A 206 5.39 -0.92 -14.86
CA ASP A 206 4.11 -0.88 -14.15
C ASP A 206 4.03 -2.01 -13.09
N GLY A 207 4.38 -3.23 -13.48
CA GLY A 207 4.52 -4.37 -12.58
C GLY A 207 3.22 -4.98 -12.06
N ARG A 208 2.04 -4.48 -12.46
CA ARG A 208 0.78 -5.06 -11.98
C ARG A 208 0.65 -6.54 -12.31
N ILE A 209 0.34 -7.32 -11.28
CA ILE A 209 -0.01 -8.74 -11.41
C ILE A 209 -1.51 -8.83 -11.69
N TYR A 210 -1.89 -9.47 -12.79
CA TYR A 210 -3.29 -9.64 -13.18
C TYR A 210 -4.06 -10.59 -12.26
N GLY A 211 -3.36 -11.55 -11.64
CA GLY A 211 -3.90 -12.51 -10.70
C GLY A 211 -3.16 -13.84 -10.73
N PHE A 212 -3.61 -14.80 -9.93
CA PHE A 212 -3.15 -16.19 -9.99
C PHE A 212 -4.27 -17.12 -10.43
N LYS A 213 -3.94 -18.13 -11.25
CA LYS A 213 -4.83 -19.23 -11.60
C LYS A 213 -4.14 -20.56 -11.26
N LEU A 214 -4.84 -21.45 -10.57
CA LEU A 214 -4.35 -22.79 -10.25
C LEU A 214 -5.20 -23.85 -10.96
N VAL A 215 -4.54 -24.71 -11.73
CA VAL A 215 -5.15 -25.89 -12.37
C VAL A 215 -4.55 -27.14 -11.77
N VAL A 216 -5.37 -28.03 -11.20
CA VAL A 216 -4.93 -29.28 -10.56
C VAL A 216 -5.75 -30.44 -11.09
N VAL A 217 -5.08 -31.40 -11.73
CA VAL A 217 -5.66 -32.71 -12.08
C VAL A 217 -5.28 -33.69 -10.98
N TYR A 218 -6.26 -34.29 -10.32
CA TYR A 218 -6.03 -35.15 -9.17
C TYR A 218 -6.82 -36.48 -9.25
N GLU A 219 -6.34 -37.48 -8.51
CA GLU A 219 -7.02 -38.75 -8.30
C GLU A 219 -7.79 -38.74 -6.99
N ASN A 220 -9.08 -39.09 -7.04
CA ASN A 220 -9.89 -39.36 -5.86
C ASN A 220 -10.80 -40.57 -6.13
N SER A 221 -10.76 -41.56 -5.23
CA SER A 221 -11.53 -42.79 -5.36
C SER A 221 -13.05 -42.62 -5.36
N SER A 222 -13.58 -41.50 -4.84
CA SER A 222 -15.02 -41.19 -4.91
C SER A 222 -15.44 -40.66 -6.28
N GLU A 223 -14.49 -40.18 -7.08
CA GLU A 223 -14.77 -39.53 -8.36
C GLU A 223 -14.94 -40.53 -9.50
N SER A 224 -15.65 -40.06 -10.53
CA SER A 224 -15.86 -40.82 -11.77
C SER A 224 -14.67 -40.68 -12.74
N LYS A 225 -14.75 -41.38 -13.87
CA LYS A 225 -13.73 -41.28 -14.91
C LYS A 225 -13.85 -39.95 -15.64
N ILE A 226 -12.72 -39.27 -15.82
CA ILE A 226 -12.61 -38.06 -16.63
C ILE A 226 -11.64 -38.24 -17.81
N ARG A 227 -11.80 -37.40 -18.82
CA ARG A 227 -10.82 -37.12 -19.87
C ARG A 227 -10.62 -35.61 -19.91
N TYR A 228 -9.37 -35.16 -19.96
CA TYR A 228 -9.08 -33.72 -19.94
C TYR A 228 -8.03 -33.33 -20.99
N TRP A 229 -8.04 -32.04 -21.34
CA TRP A 229 -7.02 -31.34 -22.10
C TRP A 229 -6.79 -29.98 -21.44
N ILE A 230 -5.55 -29.70 -21.08
CA ILE A 230 -5.09 -28.39 -20.59
C ILE A 230 -4.35 -27.72 -21.74
N ASN A 231 -4.92 -26.66 -22.33
CA ASN A 231 -4.29 -25.93 -23.42
C ASN A 231 -3.85 -24.55 -22.94
N GLN A 232 -2.54 -24.30 -22.93
CA GLN A 232 -1.96 -23.00 -22.56
C GLN A 232 -1.35 -22.29 -23.77
N GLY A 233 -1.34 -20.96 -23.75
CA GLY A 233 -0.77 -20.10 -24.77
C GLY A 233 -0.80 -18.63 -24.34
N HIS A 234 -0.64 -17.71 -25.29
CA HIS A 234 -0.78 -16.29 -25.04
C HIS A 234 -1.20 -15.57 -26.32
N ALA A 235 -2.43 -15.81 -26.79
CA ALA A 235 -2.89 -15.20 -28.03
C ALA A 235 -3.35 -13.76 -27.79
N ALA A 236 -2.54 -12.78 -28.18
CA ALA A 236 -2.85 -11.35 -28.06
C ALA A 236 -3.58 -10.84 -29.32
N LEU A 237 -4.90 -10.80 -29.24
CA LEU A 237 -5.76 -10.26 -30.26
C LEU A 237 -5.83 -8.74 -30.09
N ALA A 238 -5.53 -8.01 -31.16
CA ALA A 238 -5.50 -6.55 -31.13
C ALA A 238 -5.95 -5.96 -32.46
N TYR A 239 -6.43 -4.72 -32.43
CA TYR A 239 -6.66 -3.94 -33.65
C TYR A 239 -5.34 -3.53 -34.32
N ALA A 240 -5.42 -3.06 -35.57
CA ALA A 240 -4.25 -2.59 -36.30
C ALA A 240 -3.67 -1.32 -35.67
N THR A 241 -2.48 -1.41 -35.08
CA THR A 241 -1.81 -0.31 -34.37
C THR A 241 -0.28 -0.40 -34.52
N GLY A 242 0.43 0.72 -34.45
CA GLY A 242 1.90 0.73 -34.39
C GLY A 242 2.67 0.12 -35.57
N GLY A 243 2.00 -0.22 -36.68
CA GLY A 243 2.61 -0.96 -37.81
C GLY A 243 2.36 -2.47 -37.78
N HIS A 244 1.63 -2.96 -36.79
CA HIS A 244 1.16 -4.35 -36.70
C HIS A 244 -0.26 -4.49 -37.30
N PRO A 245 -0.54 -5.53 -38.10
CA PRO A 245 -1.87 -5.80 -38.62
C PRO A 245 -2.84 -6.19 -37.48
N ALA A 246 -4.14 -6.10 -37.73
CA ALA A 246 -5.13 -6.59 -36.77
C ALA A 246 -5.11 -8.13 -36.69
N LEU A 247 -5.29 -8.68 -35.50
CA LEU A 247 -5.60 -10.09 -35.26
C LEU A 247 -6.93 -10.16 -34.49
N ASP A 248 -8.00 -10.49 -35.22
CA ASP A 248 -9.36 -10.36 -34.68
C ASP A 248 -9.91 -11.66 -34.10
N TYR A 249 -9.30 -12.80 -34.44
CA TYR A 249 -9.76 -14.12 -34.00
C TYR A 249 -8.61 -15.11 -33.86
N THR A 250 -8.81 -16.12 -33.02
CA THR A 250 -7.90 -17.26 -32.88
C THR A 250 -8.66 -18.50 -32.44
N HIS A 251 -8.01 -19.66 -32.48
CA HIS A 251 -8.62 -20.92 -32.08
C HIS A 251 -7.61 -21.84 -31.37
N THR A 252 -8.15 -22.81 -30.63
CA THR A 252 -7.38 -23.89 -30.00
C THR A 252 -8.05 -25.24 -30.25
N TYR A 253 -7.24 -26.27 -30.43
CA TYR A 253 -7.70 -27.64 -30.69
C TYR A 253 -7.45 -28.54 -29.48
N PHE A 254 -8.46 -29.35 -29.16
CA PHE A 254 -8.36 -30.42 -28.18
C PHE A 254 -8.04 -31.72 -28.90
N ASN A 255 -6.76 -31.89 -29.21
CA ASN A 255 -6.28 -32.95 -30.10
C ASN A 255 -6.44 -34.33 -29.45
N GLY A 256 -7.12 -35.23 -30.15
CA GLY A 256 -7.37 -36.60 -29.71
C GLY A 256 -8.74 -37.09 -30.17
N ASP A 257 -8.87 -38.42 -30.29
CA ASP A 257 -10.14 -39.05 -30.59
C ASP A 257 -10.91 -39.37 -29.29
N ILE A 258 -12.22 -39.19 -29.31
CA ILE A 258 -13.12 -39.59 -28.23
C ILE A 258 -14.26 -40.48 -28.73
N THR A 259 -14.80 -41.30 -27.83
CA THR A 259 -16.10 -41.95 -28.04
C THR A 259 -17.17 -41.12 -27.36
N THR A 260 -17.93 -40.33 -28.12
CA THR A 260 -18.86 -39.32 -27.59
C THR A 260 -19.93 -39.89 -26.65
N GLY A 261 -20.34 -41.15 -26.85
CA GLY A 261 -21.33 -41.83 -25.99
C GLY A 261 -20.79 -42.36 -24.66
N THR A 262 -19.49 -42.19 -24.36
CA THR A 262 -18.88 -42.58 -23.07
C THR A 262 -19.01 -41.48 -22.01
N TRP A 263 -19.23 -40.24 -22.42
CA TRP A 263 -19.18 -39.07 -21.57
C TRP A 263 -20.58 -38.50 -21.46
N ASP A 264 -21.10 -38.30 -20.26
CA ASP A 264 -22.43 -37.73 -20.06
C ASP A 264 -22.39 -36.20 -19.95
N TYR A 265 -21.23 -35.63 -19.61
CA TYR A 265 -21.06 -34.20 -19.38
C TYR A 265 -19.70 -33.69 -19.90
N ALA A 266 -19.61 -32.43 -20.29
CA ALA A 266 -18.35 -31.78 -20.64
C ALA A 266 -18.37 -30.27 -20.39
N MET A 267 -17.24 -29.76 -19.92
CA MET A 267 -17.01 -28.35 -19.58
C MET A 267 -15.77 -27.81 -20.30
N LEU A 268 -15.89 -26.59 -20.83
CA LEU A 268 -14.80 -25.80 -21.39
C LEU A 268 -14.52 -24.63 -20.44
N TYR A 269 -13.31 -24.52 -19.92
CA TYR A 269 -12.82 -23.35 -19.18
C TYR A 269 -11.98 -22.50 -20.13
N CYS A 270 -12.02 -21.18 -20.00
CA CYS A 270 -11.23 -20.25 -20.79
C CYS A 270 -10.83 -19.06 -19.93
N THR A 271 -9.58 -18.60 -20.09
CA THR A 271 -9.04 -17.46 -19.34
C THR A 271 -8.51 -16.38 -20.26
N TRP A 272 -8.91 -15.14 -20.01
CA TRP A 272 -8.52 -13.95 -20.75
C TRP A 272 -7.87 -12.93 -19.82
N LEU A 273 -6.90 -12.20 -20.35
CA LEU A 273 -6.38 -10.96 -19.77
C LEU A 273 -6.77 -9.80 -20.67
N THR A 274 -7.09 -8.66 -20.05
CA THR A 274 -7.48 -7.39 -20.68
C THR A 274 -8.69 -7.50 -21.62
N GLY A 275 -9.74 -6.69 -21.43
CA GLY A 275 -10.85 -6.63 -22.39
C GLY A 275 -11.96 -5.67 -21.95
N ASP A 276 -12.44 -4.80 -22.84
CA ASP A 276 -13.33 -3.70 -22.48
C ASP A 276 -14.78 -4.18 -22.20
N PRO A 277 -15.39 -3.82 -21.05
CA PRO A 277 -16.69 -4.32 -20.68
C PRO A 277 -17.78 -3.67 -21.54
N GLY A 278 -18.70 -4.50 -22.02
CA GLY A 278 -19.79 -4.09 -22.91
C GLY A 278 -19.50 -4.29 -24.40
N ASP A 279 -18.34 -4.84 -24.77
CA ASP A 279 -18.01 -5.24 -26.13
C ASP A 279 -18.55 -6.66 -26.48
N ASN A 280 -18.82 -6.90 -27.76
CA ASN A 280 -19.51 -8.12 -28.26
C ASN A 280 -18.52 -9.26 -28.59
N ASP A 281 -17.62 -9.58 -27.66
CA ASP A 281 -16.63 -10.64 -27.83
C ASP A 281 -17.28 -12.02 -27.84
N SER A 282 -16.87 -12.90 -28.75
CA SER A 282 -17.56 -14.19 -28.90
C SER A 282 -16.67 -15.41 -28.79
N LEU A 283 -17.11 -16.37 -27.97
CA LEU A 283 -16.53 -17.70 -27.82
C LEU A 283 -17.44 -18.75 -28.45
N TRP A 284 -16.86 -19.61 -29.27
CA TRP A 284 -17.54 -20.69 -29.97
C TRP A 284 -16.86 -22.03 -29.71
N PHE A 285 -17.65 -23.11 -29.64
CA PHE A 285 -17.13 -24.48 -29.55
C PHE A 285 -17.77 -25.37 -30.63
N ASN A 286 -16.93 -25.97 -31.46
CA ASN A 286 -17.35 -26.78 -32.62
C ASN A 286 -18.43 -26.11 -33.50
N GLY A 287 -18.36 -24.78 -33.65
CA GLY A 287 -19.31 -23.99 -34.45
C GLY A 287 -20.61 -23.60 -33.72
N ASN A 288 -20.75 -23.89 -32.43
CA ASN A 288 -21.85 -23.41 -31.59
C ASN A 288 -21.39 -22.22 -30.75
N LEU A 289 -22.16 -21.14 -30.73
CA LEU A 289 -21.89 -19.96 -29.89
C LEU A 289 -22.11 -20.33 -28.42
N LEU A 290 -21.11 -20.08 -27.58
CA LEU A 290 -21.18 -20.29 -26.13
C LEU A 290 -21.44 -18.99 -25.38
N ASP A 291 -20.70 -17.94 -25.75
CA ASP A 291 -20.80 -16.61 -25.15
C ASP A 291 -20.60 -15.54 -26.23
N SER A 292 -21.31 -14.42 -26.10
CA SER A 292 -21.21 -13.23 -26.95
C SER A 292 -20.76 -11.97 -26.21
N SER A 293 -20.31 -12.12 -24.96
CA SER A 293 -19.72 -11.08 -24.13
C SER A 293 -18.79 -11.68 -23.05
N CYS A 294 -17.75 -12.41 -23.48
CA CYS A 294 -16.90 -13.21 -22.58
C CYS A 294 -15.91 -12.40 -21.72
N THR A 295 -15.70 -11.11 -22.00
CA THR A 295 -14.77 -10.17 -21.33
C THR A 295 -15.51 -9.03 -20.61
N GLU A 296 -16.46 -9.35 -19.72
CA GLU A 296 -17.23 -8.33 -18.96
C GLU A 296 -16.74 -8.09 -17.51
N TYR A 297 -15.54 -8.55 -17.14
CA TYR A 297 -14.95 -8.37 -15.80
C TYR A 297 -15.83 -8.88 -14.65
N GLU A 298 -16.42 -10.07 -14.79
CA GLU A 298 -17.30 -10.62 -13.75
C GLU A 298 -16.52 -11.12 -12.52
N GLN A 299 -15.24 -11.50 -12.71
CA GLN A 299 -14.38 -12.02 -11.65
C GLN A 299 -13.38 -11.00 -11.09
N GLY A 300 -13.02 -9.98 -11.87
CA GLY A 300 -11.98 -9.04 -11.51
C GLY A 300 -11.59 -8.11 -12.66
N GLN A 301 -10.90 -7.01 -12.36
CA GLN A 301 -10.42 -6.11 -13.40
C GLN A 301 -9.30 -6.78 -14.21
N TYR A 302 -9.44 -6.74 -15.54
CA TYR A 302 -8.45 -7.22 -16.51
C TYR A 302 -8.13 -8.74 -16.48
N LEU A 303 -8.89 -9.55 -15.74
CA LEU A 303 -8.78 -11.01 -15.71
C LEU A 303 -10.19 -11.62 -15.68
N ASP A 304 -10.50 -12.47 -16.66
CA ASP A 304 -11.74 -13.24 -16.70
C ASP A 304 -11.40 -14.72 -16.95
N SER A 305 -11.85 -15.61 -16.08
CA SER A 305 -11.72 -17.06 -16.20
C SER A 305 -13.08 -17.74 -16.07
N ARG A 306 -13.73 -18.00 -17.21
CA ARG A 306 -15.10 -18.53 -17.26
C ARG A 306 -15.13 -19.99 -17.66
N TRP A 307 -16.26 -20.62 -17.43
CA TRP A 307 -16.53 -22.00 -17.86
C TRP A 307 -17.89 -22.14 -18.52
N TYR A 308 -17.97 -23.09 -19.45
CA TYR A 308 -19.14 -23.31 -20.29
C TYR A 308 -19.43 -24.79 -20.40
N VAL A 309 -20.70 -25.16 -20.26
CA VAL A 309 -21.16 -26.53 -20.51
C VAL A 309 -21.23 -26.74 -22.01
N VAL A 310 -20.45 -27.68 -22.54
CA VAL A 310 -20.47 -28.05 -23.97
C VAL A 310 -21.14 -29.40 -24.22
N LYS A 311 -21.47 -30.13 -23.15
CA LYS A 311 -22.31 -31.32 -23.19
C LYS A 311 -23.02 -31.56 -21.84
N ASN A 312 -24.31 -31.88 -21.89
CA ASN A 312 -25.12 -32.38 -20.77
C ASN A 312 -26.34 -33.15 -21.30
N GLY A 313 -27.36 -33.40 -20.47
CA GLY A 313 -28.59 -34.09 -20.90
C GLY A 313 -29.44 -33.38 -21.98
N THR A 314 -29.16 -32.11 -22.28
CA THR A 314 -29.91 -31.27 -23.23
C THR A 314 -29.12 -30.81 -24.45
N ILE A 315 -27.79 -30.69 -24.33
CA ILE A 315 -26.89 -30.25 -25.40
C ILE A 315 -25.74 -31.25 -25.58
N ASP A 316 -25.27 -31.39 -26.81
CA ASP A 316 -24.07 -32.18 -27.14
C ASP A 316 -23.33 -31.53 -28.29
N TYR A 317 -22.31 -30.74 -27.96
CA TYR A 317 -21.46 -30.08 -28.94
C TYR A 317 -20.16 -30.84 -29.23
N LEU A 318 -19.95 -32.01 -28.62
CA LEU A 318 -18.74 -32.81 -28.84
C LEU A 318 -18.74 -33.48 -30.22
N ALA A 319 -17.56 -33.48 -30.85
CA ALA A 319 -17.26 -34.29 -32.03
C ALA A 319 -16.36 -35.47 -31.64
N ALA A 320 -16.43 -36.57 -32.42
CA ALA A 320 -15.58 -37.74 -32.18
C ALA A 320 -14.07 -37.43 -32.35
N ASN A 321 -13.73 -36.42 -33.16
CA ASN A 321 -12.38 -35.91 -33.35
C ASN A 321 -12.44 -34.43 -33.74
N GLY A 322 -11.29 -33.75 -33.62
CA GLY A 322 -11.15 -32.36 -34.06
C GLY A 322 -11.97 -31.36 -33.26
N ASN A 323 -12.19 -31.62 -31.96
CA ASN A 323 -12.85 -30.66 -31.07
C ASN A 323 -12.00 -29.38 -30.97
N TYR A 324 -12.64 -28.22 -31.06
CA TYR A 324 -11.95 -26.92 -31.01
C TYR A 324 -12.84 -25.81 -30.44
N ALA A 325 -12.17 -24.82 -29.85
CA ALA A 325 -12.78 -23.55 -29.45
C ALA A 325 -12.22 -22.41 -30.32
N ASN A 326 -13.05 -21.42 -30.62
CA ASN A 326 -12.70 -20.22 -31.39
C ASN A 326 -13.16 -18.96 -30.65
N TYR A 327 -12.26 -18.00 -30.54
CA TYR A 327 -12.49 -16.71 -29.89
C TYR A 327 -12.38 -15.57 -30.89
N THR A 328 -13.16 -14.50 -30.73
CA THR A 328 -13.13 -13.30 -31.57
C THR A 328 -13.35 -12.05 -30.72
N ARG A 329 -12.43 -11.08 -30.80
CA ARG A 329 -12.39 -9.83 -29.99
C ARG A 329 -13.31 -8.70 -30.46
N ALA A 330 -14.22 -8.98 -31.40
CA ALA A 330 -15.11 -8.00 -32.05
C ALA A 330 -14.56 -6.55 -32.18
N GLU A 331 -15.03 -5.63 -31.33
CA GLU A 331 -14.63 -4.21 -31.31
C GLU A 331 -13.55 -3.88 -30.25
N ASP A 332 -13.27 -4.81 -29.33
CA ASP A 332 -12.34 -4.67 -28.22
C ASP A 332 -10.92 -4.42 -28.72
N LYS A 333 -10.21 -3.45 -28.15
CA LYS A 333 -8.90 -3.05 -28.67
C LYS A 333 -7.80 -4.07 -28.39
N TYR A 334 -7.80 -4.70 -27.22
CA TYR A 334 -6.71 -5.59 -26.78
C TYR A 334 -7.25 -6.68 -25.87
N VAL A 335 -7.18 -7.93 -26.33
CA VAL A 335 -7.56 -9.10 -25.54
C VAL A 335 -6.53 -10.21 -25.66
N HIS A 336 -6.17 -10.79 -24.52
CA HIS A 336 -5.18 -11.86 -24.43
C HIS A 336 -5.86 -13.16 -24.01
N TRP A 337 -6.12 -14.07 -24.94
CA TRP A 337 -6.61 -15.40 -24.61
C TRP A 337 -5.43 -16.32 -24.27
N VAL A 338 -5.30 -16.65 -22.99
CA VAL A 338 -4.08 -17.27 -22.42
C VAL A 338 -4.23 -18.75 -22.08
N GLU A 339 -5.46 -19.25 -21.92
CA GLU A 339 -5.71 -20.63 -21.50
C GLU A 339 -7.10 -21.12 -21.96
N ALA A 340 -7.20 -22.40 -22.33
CA ALA A 340 -8.48 -23.10 -22.48
C ALA A 340 -8.42 -24.60 -22.09
N ASP A 341 -9.18 -25.00 -21.08
CA ASP A 341 -9.25 -26.38 -20.59
C ASP A 341 -10.55 -27.07 -21.03
N LEU A 342 -10.46 -28.26 -21.62
CA LEU A 342 -11.65 -29.09 -21.92
C LEU A 342 -11.66 -30.33 -21.03
N ILE A 343 -12.73 -30.52 -20.27
CA ILE A 343 -12.91 -31.66 -19.35
C ILE A 343 -14.21 -32.39 -19.69
N LEU A 344 -14.11 -33.70 -19.86
CA LEU A 344 -15.22 -34.61 -20.15
C LEU A 344 -15.37 -35.56 -18.95
N PHE A 345 -16.61 -35.73 -18.52
CA PHE A 345 -16.95 -36.54 -17.35
C PHE A 345 -17.80 -37.73 -17.80
N GLU A 346 -17.47 -38.93 -17.31
CA GLU A 346 -18.27 -40.13 -17.58
C GLU A 346 -19.68 -39.98 -17.02
N ASN A 347 -19.83 -39.33 -15.88
CA ASN A 347 -21.13 -38.98 -15.27
C ASN A 347 -21.20 -37.47 -15.05
N GLU A 348 -22.40 -36.92 -14.94
CA GLU A 348 -22.60 -35.51 -14.56
C GLU A 348 -21.92 -35.21 -13.21
N PRO A 349 -21.07 -34.15 -13.13
CA PRO A 349 -20.43 -33.75 -11.89
C PRO A 349 -21.48 -33.31 -10.86
N LYS A 350 -21.11 -33.38 -9.59
CA LYS A 350 -22.00 -33.06 -8.46
C LYS A 350 -21.47 -31.84 -7.69
N PRO A 351 -22.32 -31.10 -6.96
CA PRO A 351 -21.87 -30.05 -6.04
C PRO A 351 -21.03 -30.65 -4.90
N ASP A 352 -20.29 -29.81 -4.17
CA ASP A 352 -19.46 -30.23 -3.04
C ASP A 352 -19.53 -29.19 -1.92
N LEU A 353 -20.39 -29.38 -0.92
CA LEU A 353 -20.58 -28.45 0.19
C LEU A 353 -19.64 -28.77 1.35
N THR A 354 -18.72 -27.86 1.62
CA THR A 354 -17.83 -27.94 2.77
C THR A 354 -18.12 -26.83 3.77
N GLY A 355 -17.67 -27.00 5.02
CA GLY A 355 -17.82 -26.00 6.06
C GLY A 355 -16.53 -25.75 6.81
N HIS A 356 -16.39 -24.54 7.33
CA HIS A 356 -15.32 -24.15 8.26
C HIS A 356 -15.84 -23.12 9.27
N PRO A 357 -15.22 -23.00 10.46
CA PRO A 357 -15.59 -21.97 11.43
C PRO A 357 -15.52 -20.56 10.80
N GLY A 358 -16.57 -19.76 10.98
CA GLY A 358 -16.65 -18.39 10.46
C GLY A 358 -16.31 -17.32 11.50
N PRO A 359 -16.01 -16.08 11.08
CA PRO A 359 -15.78 -14.96 12.00
C PRO A 359 -17.03 -14.63 12.83
N SER A 360 -16.82 -14.02 14.01
CA SER A 360 -17.89 -13.63 14.93
C SER A 360 -18.87 -12.62 14.29
N PRO A 361 -20.18 -12.69 14.56
CA PRO A 361 -21.15 -11.67 14.16
C PRO A 361 -20.91 -10.29 14.82
N ALA A 362 -20.10 -10.23 15.88
CA ALA A 362 -19.70 -8.99 16.52
C ALA A 362 -18.47 -8.42 15.79
N GLY A 363 -18.69 -7.55 14.81
CA GLY A 363 -17.66 -6.98 13.93
C GLY A 363 -16.59 -6.13 14.62
N HIS A 364 -15.71 -6.76 15.39
CA HIS A 364 -14.42 -6.18 15.78
C HIS A 364 -13.35 -7.26 15.68
N GLU A 365 -12.50 -7.10 14.66
CA GLU A 365 -11.29 -7.86 14.46
C GLU A 365 -10.27 -7.45 15.53
N LEU A 366 -9.96 -8.36 16.46
CA LEU A 366 -8.74 -8.29 17.24
C LEU A 366 -7.78 -9.32 16.65
N VAL A 367 -6.67 -8.82 16.11
CA VAL A 367 -5.56 -9.61 15.56
C VAL A 367 -5.02 -10.54 16.66
N GLY A 368 -5.07 -11.86 16.44
CA GLY A 368 -4.23 -12.83 17.17
C GLY A 368 -4.88 -14.03 17.88
N VAL A 369 -6.20 -14.22 17.83
CA VAL A 369 -6.85 -15.44 18.36
C VAL A 369 -7.73 -16.09 17.29
N PRO A 370 -7.50 -17.36 16.88
CA PRO A 370 -8.40 -18.05 15.97
C PRO A 370 -9.73 -18.33 16.70
N ILE A 371 -10.77 -17.55 16.41
CA ILE A 371 -12.10 -17.74 17.01
C ILE A 371 -12.79 -18.90 16.28
N ASN A 372 -12.46 -20.14 16.66
CA ASN A 372 -13.00 -21.34 16.00
C ASN A 372 -14.28 -21.91 16.64
N GLY A 373 -14.89 -21.25 17.64
CA GLY A 373 -15.96 -21.82 18.47
C GLY A 373 -17.13 -20.88 18.81
N PRO A 374 -18.12 -21.35 19.59
CA PRO A 374 -19.28 -20.56 19.99
C PRO A 374 -18.90 -19.31 20.83
N VAL A 375 -19.70 -18.24 20.74
CA VAL A 375 -19.45 -16.97 21.44
C VAL A 375 -20.68 -16.51 22.23
N LEU A 376 -20.47 -15.88 23.39
CA LEU A 376 -21.54 -15.27 24.19
C LEU A 376 -22.05 -13.98 23.53
N PRO A 377 -23.35 -13.89 23.19
CA PRO A 377 -23.91 -12.65 22.67
C PRO A 377 -23.77 -11.49 23.68
N GLY A 378 -23.46 -10.29 23.16
CA GLY A 378 -23.40 -9.05 23.96
C GLY A 378 -22.15 -8.89 24.85
N HIS A 379 -21.13 -9.73 24.65
CA HIS A 379 -19.83 -9.67 25.30
C HIS A 379 -18.73 -9.42 24.28
N ASN A 380 -17.58 -8.91 24.71
CA ASN A 380 -16.46 -8.63 23.81
C ASN A 380 -15.70 -9.91 23.46
N SER A 381 -15.59 -10.86 24.38
CA SER A 381 -15.04 -12.19 24.13
C SER A 381 -15.66 -13.28 25.02
N THR A 382 -15.31 -14.55 24.75
CA THR A 382 -15.72 -15.73 25.54
C THR A 382 -14.49 -16.57 25.85
N HIS A 383 -14.16 -16.69 27.13
CA HIS A 383 -12.98 -17.39 27.64
C HIS A 383 -13.29 -18.83 28.09
N GLY A 384 -14.56 -19.21 28.12
CA GLY A 384 -15.01 -20.54 28.50
C GLY A 384 -16.52 -20.69 28.40
N TYR A 385 -16.98 -21.93 28.48
CA TYR A 385 -18.39 -22.27 28.34
C TYR A 385 -18.97 -22.68 29.68
N VAL A 386 -20.14 -22.17 30.02
CA VAL A 386 -20.86 -22.41 31.26
C VAL A 386 -22.23 -22.97 30.92
N VAL A 387 -22.65 -23.97 31.68
CA VAL A 387 -23.95 -24.60 31.53
C VAL A 387 -25.08 -23.58 31.68
N CYS A 388 -26.12 -23.72 30.88
CA CYS A 388 -27.31 -22.87 30.81
C CYS A 388 -27.08 -21.45 30.25
N HIS A 389 -25.92 -21.15 29.68
CA HIS A 389 -25.73 -19.96 28.85
C HIS A 389 -26.12 -20.21 27.40
N ASN A 390 -26.40 -19.12 26.67
CA ASN A 390 -26.67 -19.17 25.23
C ASN A 390 -25.46 -18.65 24.47
N TYR A 391 -24.95 -19.45 23.55
CA TYR A 391 -23.84 -19.13 22.67
C TYR A 391 -24.29 -19.11 21.22
N ALA A 392 -23.73 -18.21 20.42
CA ALA A 392 -23.88 -18.19 18.96
C ALA A 392 -22.68 -18.91 18.32
N TYR A 393 -22.91 -19.86 17.42
CA TYR A 393 -21.85 -20.54 16.68
C TYR A 393 -22.01 -20.30 15.18
N THR A 394 -21.07 -19.59 14.56
CA THR A 394 -21.10 -19.25 13.13
C THR A 394 -20.20 -20.18 12.33
N VAL A 395 -20.76 -20.73 11.25
CA VAL A 395 -20.05 -21.57 10.27
C VAL A 395 -20.17 -20.93 8.90
N THR A 396 -19.05 -20.83 8.19
CA THR A 396 -19.02 -20.51 6.77
C THR A 396 -19.15 -21.79 5.97
N ILE A 397 -20.10 -21.81 5.04
CA ILE A 397 -20.41 -22.94 4.16
C ILE A 397 -20.05 -22.54 2.73
N THR A 398 -19.32 -23.39 2.01
CA THR A 398 -18.79 -23.12 0.67
C THR A 398 -19.15 -24.27 -0.26
N ASN A 399 -19.55 -23.97 -1.50
CA ASN A 399 -19.65 -24.98 -2.56
C ASN A 399 -18.33 -25.05 -3.35
N GLN A 400 -17.55 -26.11 -3.17
CA GLN A 400 -16.29 -26.37 -3.87
C GLN A 400 -16.47 -27.19 -5.16
N GLY A 401 -17.69 -27.63 -5.46
CA GLY A 401 -18.00 -28.44 -6.63
C GLY A 401 -18.18 -27.59 -7.89
N GLN A 402 -18.18 -28.24 -9.06
CA GLN A 402 -18.25 -27.59 -10.37
C GLN A 402 -19.67 -27.18 -10.79
N ILE A 403 -20.68 -27.56 -10.02
CA ILE A 403 -22.08 -27.21 -10.27
C ILE A 403 -22.75 -26.67 -9.00
N ALA A 404 -23.85 -25.92 -9.17
CA ALA A 404 -24.55 -25.30 -8.05
C ALA A 404 -25.25 -26.34 -7.15
N SER A 405 -25.16 -26.16 -5.83
CA SER A 405 -25.68 -27.11 -4.83
C SER A 405 -27.21 -27.20 -4.75
N GLY A 406 -27.92 -26.12 -5.10
CA GLY A 406 -29.32 -25.99 -4.69
C GLY A 406 -29.45 -25.76 -3.17
N PRO A 407 -30.64 -25.38 -2.67
CA PRO A 407 -30.82 -25.05 -1.26
C PRO A 407 -30.90 -26.31 -0.38
N CYS A 408 -30.30 -26.26 0.82
CA CYS A 408 -30.26 -27.37 1.77
C CYS A 408 -30.41 -26.90 3.23
N GLN A 409 -30.20 -27.80 4.21
CA GLN A 409 -30.22 -27.47 5.64
C GLN A 409 -28.94 -27.91 6.34
N ALA A 410 -28.36 -27.04 7.15
CA ALA A 410 -27.27 -27.37 8.05
C ALA A 410 -27.82 -27.59 9.47
N THR A 411 -27.34 -28.63 10.16
CA THR A 411 -27.80 -28.98 11.52
C THR A 411 -26.63 -29.04 12.49
N LEU A 412 -26.73 -28.29 13.59
CA LEU A 412 -25.84 -28.38 14.74
C LEU A 412 -26.29 -29.51 15.67
N ARG A 413 -25.35 -30.37 16.06
CA ARG A 413 -25.50 -31.40 17.09
C ARG A 413 -24.53 -31.19 18.22
N ASP A 414 -24.96 -31.48 19.44
CA ASP A 414 -24.13 -31.55 20.64
C ASP A 414 -24.13 -33.00 21.12
N ASN A 415 -22.95 -33.64 21.10
CA ASN A 415 -22.76 -35.06 21.44
C ASN A 415 -23.74 -35.98 20.67
N GLY A 416 -24.00 -35.62 19.39
CA GLY A 416 -24.89 -36.34 18.48
C GLY A 416 -26.38 -35.96 18.57
N VAL A 417 -26.80 -35.19 19.57
CA VAL A 417 -28.19 -34.72 19.73
C VAL A 417 -28.38 -33.41 18.97
N ILE A 418 -29.45 -33.29 18.18
CA ILE A 418 -29.76 -32.07 17.42
C ILE A 418 -30.06 -30.91 18.39
N VAL A 419 -29.39 -29.78 18.17
CA VAL A 419 -29.54 -28.55 18.94
C VAL A 419 -30.29 -27.50 18.13
N ASP A 420 -29.84 -27.25 16.90
CA ASP A 420 -30.40 -26.20 16.03
C ASP A 420 -30.25 -26.61 14.55
N THR A 421 -31.14 -26.11 13.70
CA THR A 421 -31.13 -26.36 12.25
C THR A 421 -31.40 -25.07 11.51
N GLN A 422 -30.56 -24.76 10.54
CA GLN A 422 -30.57 -23.53 9.77
C GLN A 422 -30.66 -23.83 8.27
N SER A 423 -31.27 -22.92 7.51
CA SER A 423 -31.35 -23.03 6.05
C SER A 423 -30.06 -22.55 5.38
N VAL A 424 -29.61 -23.28 4.36
CA VAL A 424 -28.50 -22.90 3.49
C VAL A 424 -29.09 -22.56 2.11
N PRO A 425 -28.82 -21.35 1.55
CA PRO A 425 -29.27 -21.02 0.21
C PRO A 425 -28.56 -21.87 -0.85
N ALA A 426 -29.05 -21.83 -2.09
CA ALA A 426 -28.29 -22.40 -3.21
C ALA A 426 -26.98 -21.62 -3.39
N LEU A 427 -25.87 -22.35 -3.53
CA LEU A 427 -24.55 -21.78 -3.73
C LEU A 427 -24.04 -22.13 -5.12
N ALA A 428 -23.65 -21.13 -5.89
CA ALA A 428 -22.89 -21.33 -7.12
C ALA A 428 -21.50 -21.94 -6.81
N PRO A 429 -20.80 -22.53 -7.80
CA PRO A 429 -19.41 -22.96 -7.63
C PRO A 429 -18.54 -21.83 -7.03
N GLY A 430 -17.73 -22.16 -6.03
CA GLY A 430 -16.87 -21.22 -5.28
C GLY A 430 -17.59 -20.31 -4.28
N GLN A 431 -18.93 -20.20 -4.35
CA GLN A 431 -19.69 -19.29 -3.50
C GLN A 431 -19.73 -19.78 -2.05
N SER A 432 -19.64 -18.83 -1.12
CA SER A 432 -19.78 -19.07 0.33
C SER A 432 -20.96 -18.33 0.94
N CYS A 433 -21.47 -18.83 2.08
CA CYS A 433 -22.41 -18.13 2.94
C CYS A 433 -22.12 -18.40 4.41
N GLN A 434 -22.58 -17.53 5.31
CA GLN A 434 -22.46 -17.72 6.76
C GLN A 434 -23.80 -18.13 7.37
N VAL A 435 -23.73 -19.07 8.30
CA VAL A 435 -24.88 -19.59 9.04
C VAL A 435 -24.56 -19.59 10.53
N THR A 436 -25.44 -19.00 11.34
CA THR A 436 -25.28 -18.92 12.79
C THR A 436 -26.29 -19.82 13.51
N PHE A 437 -25.79 -20.67 14.40
CA PHE A 437 -26.56 -21.58 15.26
C PHE A 437 -26.61 -21.08 16.69
N ASN A 438 -27.68 -21.43 17.41
CA ASN A 438 -27.79 -21.19 18.85
C ASN A 438 -27.44 -22.46 19.64
N TRP A 439 -26.41 -22.40 20.49
CA TRP A 439 -25.99 -23.50 21.35
C TRP A 439 -26.24 -23.18 22.83
N HIS A 440 -26.85 -24.13 23.56
CA HIS A 440 -27.20 -24.01 24.97
C HIS A 440 -26.83 -25.30 25.73
N PRO A 441 -25.61 -25.42 26.28
CA PRO A 441 -25.21 -26.62 26.99
C PRO A 441 -26.00 -26.80 28.29
N THR A 442 -26.59 -27.98 28.52
CA THR A 442 -27.35 -28.29 29.75
C THR A 442 -26.59 -29.15 30.76
N THR A 443 -25.40 -29.64 30.41
CA THR A 443 -24.57 -30.52 31.25
C THR A 443 -23.14 -30.01 31.26
N SER A 444 -22.40 -30.21 32.36
CA SER A 444 -20.98 -29.91 32.40
C SER A 444 -20.16 -31.07 31.82
N GLY A 445 -19.03 -30.77 31.20
CA GLY A 445 -18.10 -31.75 30.66
C GLY A 445 -17.67 -31.41 29.24
N SER A 446 -17.15 -32.41 28.54
CA SER A 446 -16.80 -32.28 27.13
C SER A 446 -18.07 -32.33 26.27
N HIS A 447 -18.16 -31.41 25.32
CA HIS A 447 -19.19 -31.36 24.30
C HIS A 447 -18.52 -31.41 22.93
N THR A 448 -18.86 -32.41 22.13
CA THR A 448 -18.47 -32.44 20.72
C THR A 448 -19.60 -31.80 19.92
N LEU A 449 -19.34 -30.60 19.42
CA LEU A 449 -20.26 -29.88 18.54
C LEU A 449 -19.98 -30.30 17.10
N THR A 450 -21.02 -30.73 16.40
CA THR A 450 -20.92 -31.19 15.02
C THR A 450 -21.95 -30.47 14.18
N VAL A 451 -21.52 -29.69 13.21
CA VAL A 451 -22.39 -29.11 12.18
C VAL A 451 -22.31 -30.01 10.96
N THR A 452 -23.46 -30.56 10.56
CA THR A 452 -23.59 -31.33 9.31
C THR A 452 -24.34 -30.47 8.31
N ILE A 453 -23.67 -30.10 7.23
CA ILE A 453 -24.22 -29.39 6.08
C ILE A 453 -25.00 -30.41 5.23
N ASP A 454 -26.03 -29.95 4.53
CA ASP A 454 -27.03 -30.81 3.85
C ASP A 454 -27.49 -32.01 4.70
N SER A 455 -27.78 -31.77 5.97
CA SER A 455 -28.18 -32.79 6.94
C SER A 455 -29.43 -33.60 6.57
N ASN A 456 -30.19 -33.16 5.55
CA ASN A 456 -31.35 -33.85 5.00
C ASN A 456 -31.07 -34.59 3.68
N GLY A 457 -29.84 -34.55 3.14
CA GLY A 457 -29.44 -35.21 1.90
C GLY A 457 -30.23 -34.71 0.68
N ALA A 458 -30.53 -33.41 0.65
CA ALA A 458 -31.28 -32.79 -0.46
C ALA A 458 -30.40 -32.55 -1.69
N VAL A 459 -29.08 -32.44 -1.50
CA VAL A 459 -28.08 -32.20 -2.51
C VAL A 459 -27.27 -33.49 -2.65
N GLY A 460 -27.22 -34.06 -3.85
CA GLY A 460 -26.34 -35.20 -4.08
C GLY A 460 -24.94 -34.69 -4.37
N GLU A 461 -24.00 -34.91 -3.46
CA GLU A 461 -22.67 -34.30 -3.50
C GLU A 461 -21.63 -35.22 -4.16
N SER A 462 -20.52 -34.65 -4.64
CA SER A 462 -19.36 -35.39 -5.16
C SER A 462 -18.62 -36.12 -4.03
N ASP A 463 -18.51 -35.48 -2.86
CA ASP A 463 -18.06 -36.08 -1.62
C ASP A 463 -19.10 -35.80 -0.51
N GLU A 464 -19.76 -36.85 -0.04
CA GLU A 464 -20.75 -36.76 1.05
C GLU A 464 -20.08 -36.77 2.44
N GLY A 465 -18.75 -36.85 2.51
CA GLY A 465 -17.98 -37.04 3.73
C GLY A 465 -17.29 -35.80 4.28
N ASN A 466 -17.24 -34.70 3.53
CA ASN A 466 -16.52 -33.47 3.86
C ASN A 466 -17.44 -32.30 4.26
N ASN A 467 -18.75 -32.54 4.35
CA ASN A 467 -19.79 -31.60 4.74
C ASN A 467 -19.98 -31.50 6.28
N ILE A 468 -18.96 -31.88 7.06
CA ILE A 468 -19.00 -31.97 8.52
C ILE A 468 -17.94 -31.06 9.17
N VAL A 469 -18.39 -30.13 10.01
CA VAL A 469 -17.53 -29.31 10.88
C VAL A 469 -17.63 -29.83 12.31
N LEU A 470 -16.49 -30.02 12.98
CA LEU A 470 -16.43 -30.54 14.35
C LEU A 470 -15.53 -29.68 15.23
N ILE A 471 -16.02 -29.35 16.43
CA ILE A 471 -15.21 -28.75 17.49
C ILE A 471 -15.54 -29.41 18.84
N ASP A 472 -14.49 -29.68 19.61
CA ASP A 472 -14.61 -30.10 21.01
C ASP A 472 -14.49 -28.88 21.92
N VAL A 473 -15.51 -28.69 22.77
CA VAL A 473 -15.55 -27.63 23.78
C VAL A 473 -15.77 -28.22 25.16
N PHE A 474 -15.35 -27.51 26.20
CA PHE A 474 -15.55 -27.93 27.58
C PHE A 474 -16.45 -26.95 28.32
N ALA A 475 -17.64 -27.41 28.74
CA ALA A 475 -18.58 -26.63 29.52
C ALA A 475 -18.40 -26.92 31.02
N VAL A 476 -18.21 -25.89 31.83
CA VAL A 476 -18.18 -25.99 33.29
C VAL A 476 -19.59 -25.88 33.88
N ALA A 477 -19.79 -26.43 35.08
CA ALA A 477 -21.06 -26.26 35.79
C ALA A 477 -21.30 -24.78 36.10
N ALA A 478 -22.56 -24.34 36.01
CA ALA A 478 -22.95 -23.01 36.45
C ALA A 478 -22.61 -22.85 37.94
N GLY A 479 -21.81 -21.82 38.24
CA GLY A 479 -21.49 -21.42 39.60
C GLY A 479 -22.71 -20.89 40.33
N VAL A 480 -22.60 -20.80 41.64
CA VAL A 480 -23.58 -20.12 42.50
C VAL A 480 -23.08 -18.71 42.85
N ALA A 481 -23.95 -17.89 43.44
CA ALA A 481 -23.54 -16.58 43.97
C ALA A 481 -22.32 -16.75 44.91
N GLY A 482 -21.23 -16.02 44.64
CA GLY A 482 -19.92 -16.22 45.28
C GLY A 482 -18.86 -16.87 44.38
N ASP A 483 -19.25 -17.48 43.25
CA ASP A 483 -18.33 -18.06 42.27
C ASP A 483 -18.05 -17.11 41.09
N ALA A 484 -18.59 -15.89 41.10
CA ALA A 484 -18.19 -14.83 40.16
C ALA A 484 -16.78 -14.34 40.52
N ASP A 485 -16.03 -13.81 39.56
CA ASP A 485 -14.67 -13.30 39.80
C ASP A 485 -14.40 -12.16 38.83
N LEU A 486 -14.69 -10.94 39.23
CA LEU A 486 -14.47 -9.75 38.43
C LEU A 486 -12.98 -9.38 38.49
N VAL A 487 -12.42 -9.07 37.33
CA VAL A 487 -11.01 -8.77 37.17
C VAL A 487 -10.85 -7.54 36.30
N VAL A 488 -10.01 -6.63 36.75
CA VAL A 488 -9.46 -5.54 35.94
C VAL A 488 -7.97 -5.41 36.19
N THR A 489 -7.19 -5.22 35.12
CA THR A 489 -5.75 -5.02 35.16
C THR A 489 -5.38 -3.66 34.57
N VAL A 490 -4.10 -3.27 34.70
CA VAL A 490 -3.60 -1.99 34.15
C VAL A 490 -3.66 -1.98 32.61
N ASP A 491 -3.52 -3.13 31.97
CA ASP A 491 -3.56 -3.26 30.51
C ASP A 491 -4.99 -3.15 29.97
N ASP A 492 -5.99 -3.42 30.82
CA ASP A 492 -7.40 -3.27 30.46
C ASP A 492 -7.84 -1.81 30.37
N ILE A 493 -7.07 -0.87 30.91
CA ILE A 493 -7.39 0.56 30.94
C ILE A 493 -6.70 1.27 29.77
N VAL A 494 -7.48 1.92 28.91
CA VAL A 494 -7.00 2.68 27.74
C VAL A 494 -7.53 4.10 27.82
N PHE A 495 -6.66 5.07 27.53
CA PHE A 495 -7.01 6.49 27.46
C PHE A 495 -6.97 6.94 26.01
N LEU A 496 -8.06 7.54 25.55
CA LEU A 496 -8.22 8.03 24.18
C LEU A 496 -8.66 9.50 24.20
N PRO A 497 -8.26 10.31 23.19
CA PRO A 497 -8.83 11.64 23.02
C PRO A 497 -10.33 11.54 22.70
N THR A 498 -11.13 12.47 23.23
CA THR A 498 -12.58 12.49 22.98
C THR A 498 -12.92 13.33 21.75
N GLU A 499 -13.82 12.82 20.91
CA GLU A 499 -14.35 13.54 19.75
C GLU A 499 -14.96 14.90 20.15
N GLY A 500 -14.57 15.97 19.44
CA GLY A 500 -15.16 17.31 19.56
C GLY A 500 -14.91 18.04 20.90
N SER A 501 -14.09 17.50 21.81
CA SER A 501 -13.80 18.13 23.12
C SER A 501 -12.38 17.86 23.62
N ASN A 502 -11.87 18.67 24.55
CA ASN A 502 -10.58 18.45 25.22
C ASN A 502 -10.64 17.39 26.34
N TYR A 503 -11.70 16.58 26.38
CA TYR A 503 -11.89 15.57 27.41
C TYR A 503 -11.17 14.26 27.05
N THR A 504 -10.91 13.44 28.05
CA THR A 504 -10.33 12.11 27.89
C THR A 504 -11.43 11.05 27.96
N THR A 505 -11.44 10.15 26.98
CA THR A 505 -12.23 8.93 27.02
C THR A 505 -11.42 7.84 27.69
N ILE A 506 -11.93 7.32 28.81
CA ILE A 506 -11.40 6.17 29.53
C ILE A 506 -12.20 4.95 29.10
N GLN A 507 -11.53 4.02 28.45
CA GLN A 507 -12.06 2.69 28.16
C GLN A 507 -11.44 1.71 29.16
N PHE A 508 -12.25 0.79 29.69
CA PHE A 508 -11.78 -0.29 30.54
C PHE A 508 -12.45 -1.60 30.17
N THR A 509 -11.71 -2.70 30.18
CA THR A 509 -12.27 -4.05 30.01
C THR A 509 -12.46 -4.69 31.38
N VAL A 510 -13.66 -5.21 31.64
CA VAL A 510 -13.96 -5.99 32.84
C VAL A 510 -14.12 -7.45 32.45
N THR A 511 -13.32 -8.32 33.05
CA THR A 511 -13.40 -9.77 32.84
C THR A 511 -14.11 -10.41 34.02
N ASN A 512 -14.99 -11.37 33.78
CA ASN A 512 -15.49 -12.26 34.80
C ASN A 512 -14.87 -13.65 34.61
N ASP A 513 -13.83 -13.96 35.37
CA ASP A 513 -13.13 -15.24 35.37
C ASP A 513 -13.84 -16.31 36.20
N GLY A 514 -14.96 -15.97 36.83
CA GLY A 514 -15.77 -16.86 37.64
C GLY A 514 -16.61 -17.82 36.81
N THR A 515 -17.38 -18.66 37.51
CA THR A 515 -18.37 -19.56 36.90
C THR A 515 -19.82 -19.11 37.15
N ALA A 516 -20.03 -18.03 37.90
CA ALA A 516 -21.33 -17.39 38.09
C ALA A 516 -21.40 -16.00 37.43
N ASP A 517 -22.60 -15.62 36.97
CA ASP A 517 -22.83 -14.34 36.31
C ASP A 517 -22.78 -13.17 37.30
N ALA A 518 -22.03 -12.13 36.96
CA ALA A 518 -21.99 -10.87 37.70
C ALA A 518 -23.00 -9.90 37.09
N ASN A 519 -24.06 -9.59 37.85
CA ASN A 519 -25.18 -8.81 37.34
C ASN A 519 -25.34 -7.49 38.11
N ASN A 520 -25.56 -6.42 37.37
CA ASN A 520 -25.93 -5.10 37.87
C ASN A 520 -25.01 -4.58 38.99
N PHE A 521 -23.70 -4.55 38.71
CA PHE A 521 -22.69 -3.94 39.58
C PHE A 521 -22.18 -2.64 38.97
N ASP A 522 -21.71 -1.75 39.84
CA ASP A 522 -21.14 -0.47 39.46
C ASP A 522 -19.62 -0.56 39.34
N VAL A 523 -19.09 -0.01 38.26
CA VAL A 523 -17.66 0.25 38.07
C VAL A 523 -17.44 1.74 38.27
N GLU A 524 -16.56 2.11 39.19
CA GLU A 524 -16.24 3.50 39.49
C GLU A 524 -14.81 3.85 39.08
N VAL A 525 -14.63 5.02 38.48
CA VAL A 525 -13.32 5.56 38.13
C VAL A 525 -13.00 6.73 39.06
N TRP A 526 -11.88 6.64 39.77
CA TRP A 526 -11.47 7.60 40.79
C TRP A 526 -10.13 8.26 40.42
N ASP A 527 -10.04 9.58 40.57
CA ASP A 527 -8.76 10.28 40.65
C ASP A 527 -8.24 10.24 42.10
N THR A 528 -7.10 9.60 42.28
CA THR A 528 -6.48 9.39 43.60
C THR A 528 -5.37 10.40 43.93
N THR A 529 -5.19 11.43 43.09
CA THR A 529 -4.17 12.49 43.28
C THR A 529 -4.30 13.20 44.63
N THR A 530 -5.53 13.46 45.08
CA THR A 530 -5.82 14.18 46.32
C THR A 530 -6.54 13.29 47.34
N THR A 531 -6.41 13.62 48.63
CA THR A 531 -7.25 13.03 49.70
C THR A 531 -8.22 14.08 50.24
N PRO A 532 -9.55 13.85 50.22
CA PRO A 532 -10.24 12.65 49.72
C PRO A 532 -10.12 12.47 48.19
N HIS A 533 -10.18 11.22 47.73
CA HIS A 533 -10.18 10.91 46.30
C HIS A 533 -11.43 11.50 45.62
N THR A 534 -11.34 11.78 44.33
CA THR A 534 -12.42 12.37 43.54
C THR A 534 -13.04 11.30 42.64
N LEU A 535 -14.34 11.04 42.77
CA LEU A 535 -15.06 10.17 41.84
C LEU A 535 -15.27 10.91 40.51
N LEU A 536 -14.80 10.33 39.41
CA LEU A 536 -14.94 10.89 38.08
C LEU A 536 -16.23 10.40 37.40
N CYS A 537 -16.52 9.09 37.50
CA CYS A 537 -17.72 8.50 36.92
C CYS A 537 -18.04 7.12 37.48
N THR A 538 -19.29 6.69 37.22
CA THR A 538 -19.83 5.37 37.57
C THR A 538 -20.49 4.77 36.34
N VAL A 539 -20.20 3.51 36.04
CA VAL A 539 -20.79 2.73 34.94
C VAL A 539 -21.41 1.46 35.50
N THR A 540 -22.72 1.30 35.38
CA THR A 540 -23.40 0.06 35.77
C THR A 540 -23.34 -0.95 34.64
N MET A 541 -22.90 -2.18 34.92
CA MET A 541 -22.82 -3.23 33.91
C MET A 541 -23.15 -4.63 34.45
N SER A 542 -23.12 -5.62 33.56
CA SER A 542 -23.28 -7.04 33.86
C SER A 542 -22.39 -7.82 32.92
N VAL A 543 -21.64 -8.77 33.46
CA VAL A 543 -20.64 -9.58 32.78
C VAL A 543 -20.92 -11.04 33.10
N ALA A 544 -21.28 -11.81 32.06
CA ALA A 544 -21.53 -13.24 32.19
C ALA A 544 -20.26 -13.98 32.63
N ALA A 545 -20.43 -15.14 33.26
CA ALA A 545 -19.32 -15.99 33.64
C ALA A 545 -18.44 -16.36 32.44
N LYS A 546 -17.11 -16.36 32.65
CA LYS A 546 -16.10 -16.65 31.61
C LYS A 546 -16.18 -15.75 30.38
N ALA A 547 -16.50 -14.48 30.57
CA ALA A 547 -16.61 -13.49 29.50
C ALA A 547 -15.97 -12.16 29.92
N ASP A 548 -15.82 -11.25 28.96
CA ASP A 548 -15.43 -9.87 29.23
C ASP A 548 -16.39 -8.85 28.60
N LYS A 549 -16.31 -7.62 29.09
CA LYS A 549 -17.12 -6.50 28.61
C LYS A 549 -16.40 -5.18 28.78
N LYS A 550 -16.45 -4.33 27.75
CA LYS A 550 -15.89 -2.98 27.78
C LYS A 550 -16.87 -1.97 28.38
N GLY A 551 -16.36 -1.13 29.26
CA GLY A 551 -16.98 0.09 29.76
C GLY A 551 -16.28 1.34 29.22
N ILE A 552 -17.03 2.44 29.10
CA ILE A 552 -16.52 3.72 28.60
C ILE A 552 -17.00 4.84 29.52
N CYS A 553 -16.11 5.80 29.78
CA CYS A 553 -16.40 7.02 30.51
C CYS A 553 -15.65 8.22 29.90
N VAL A 554 -16.27 9.39 29.86
CA VAL A 554 -15.66 10.63 29.34
C VAL A 554 -15.47 11.62 30.49
N VAL A 555 -14.25 12.13 30.66
CA VAL A 555 -13.86 12.96 31.81
C VAL A 555 -13.08 14.21 31.40
N ASP A 556 -13.33 15.32 32.07
CA ASP A 556 -12.59 16.57 31.93
C ASP A 556 -11.37 16.56 32.86
N ILE A 557 -10.20 16.20 32.33
CA ILE A 557 -8.93 16.16 33.07
C ILE A 557 -8.00 17.26 32.53
N PRO A 558 -7.50 18.15 33.40
CA PRO A 558 -6.68 19.27 32.95
C PRO A 558 -5.30 18.82 32.44
N TYR A 559 -4.66 19.70 31.66
CA TYR A 559 -3.28 19.55 31.19
C TYR A 559 -2.29 19.23 32.33
N GLY A 560 -1.38 18.30 32.08
CA GLY A 560 -0.34 17.86 33.01
C GLY A 560 -0.58 16.45 33.56
N GLY A 561 -0.10 16.20 34.78
CA GLY A 561 -0.14 14.89 35.40
C GLY A 561 1.21 14.53 36.06
N PRO A 562 1.45 13.24 36.38
CA PRO A 562 0.54 12.10 36.16
C PRO A 562 -0.65 12.12 37.13
N TYR A 563 -1.85 11.78 36.63
CA TYR A 563 -3.06 11.51 37.39
C TYR A 563 -3.20 10.00 37.60
N PRO A 564 -3.02 9.46 38.83
CA PRO A 564 -3.24 8.05 39.11
C PRO A 564 -4.75 7.74 39.13
N LEU A 565 -5.28 7.30 37.99
CA LEU A 565 -6.69 6.95 37.83
C LEU A 565 -6.91 5.50 38.21
N GLN A 566 -7.76 5.28 39.21
CA GLN A 566 -8.10 3.97 39.73
C GLN A 566 -9.49 3.54 39.23
N VAL A 567 -9.56 2.41 38.53
CA VAL A 567 -10.81 1.73 38.18
C VAL A 567 -11.10 0.71 39.29
N LYS A 568 -12.32 0.77 39.84
CA LYS A 568 -12.81 -0.11 40.89
C LYS A 568 -14.07 -0.83 40.46
N LEU A 569 -14.07 -2.14 40.55
CA LEU A 569 -15.22 -2.99 40.28
C LEU A 569 -16.03 -3.20 41.55
N ASP A 570 -17.34 -3.33 41.39
CA ASP A 570 -18.32 -3.62 42.44
C ASP A 570 -18.10 -2.88 43.78
N THR A 571 -17.96 -1.55 43.73
CA THR A 571 -17.63 -0.75 44.92
C THR A 571 -18.69 -0.81 46.03
N THR A 572 -19.88 -1.28 45.71
CA THR A 572 -20.99 -1.48 46.65
C THR A 572 -21.00 -2.87 47.31
N GLY A 573 -20.21 -3.82 46.80
CA GLY A 573 -20.23 -5.23 47.21
C GLY A 573 -21.56 -5.92 46.87
N ALA A 574 -22.16 -5.58 45.73
CA ALA A 574 -23.43 -6.11 45.27
C ALA A 574 -23.32 -7.52 44.70
N VAL A 575 -22.14 -7.89 44.17
CA VAL A 575 -21.82 -9.19 43.60
C VAL A 575 -20.86 -9.90 44.56
N PRO A 576 -21.25 -11.05 45.14
CA PRO A 576 -20.30 -11.84 45.91
C PRO A 576 -19.31 -12.54 44.98
N GLU A 577 -18.02 -12.40 45.27
CA GLU A 577 -16.94 -12.89 44.41
C GLU A 577 -16.06 -13.94 45.07
N SER A 578 -15.37 -14.72 44.24
CA SER A 578 -14.45 -15.77 44.68
C SER A 578 -13.08 -15.23 45.06
N ASP A 579 -12.68 -14.13 44.44
CA ASP A 579 -11.60 -13.24 44.87
C ASP A 579 -12.13 -11.80 44.83
N GLU A 580 -11.86 -11.04 45.88
CA GLU A 580 -12.27 -9.63 46.02
C GLU A 580 -11.05 -8.70 45.93
N GLY A 581 -9.85 -9.28 45.73
CA GLY A 581 -8.57 -8.58 45.73
C GLY A 581 -8.09 -8.11 44.36
N ASN A 582 -8.80 -8.48 43.30
CA ASN A 582 -8.51 -8.25 41.87
C ASN A 582 -9.47 -7.24 41.20
N ASN A 583 -10.29 -6.56 42.01
CA ASN A 583 -11.29 -5.57 41.58
C ASN A 583 -10.75 -4.16 41.37
N ASP A 584 -9.47 -3.91 41.64
CA ASP A 584 -8.88 -2.58 41.58
C ASP A 584 -7.64 -2.57 40.67
N ALA A 585 -7.63 -1.67 39.68
CA ALA A 585 -6.44 -1.36 38.87
C ALA A 585 -6.20 0.15 38.83
N THR A 586 -4.93 0.57 38.75
CA THR A 586 -4.56 1.98 38.66
C THR A 586 -3.59 2.21 37.52
N LYS A 587 -3.90 3.19 36.66
CA LYS A 587 -3.05 3.59 35.53
C LYS A 587 -2.85 5.11 35.55
N ASP A 588 -1.61 5.53 35.37
CA ASP A 588 -1.27 6.94 35.31
C ASP A 588 -1.69 7.53 33.96
N LEU A 589 -2.48 8.60 34.00
CA LEU A 589 -2.78 9.44 32.85
C LEU A 589 -1.95 10.72 32.93
N THR A 590 -1.19 11.02 31.88
CA THR A 590 -0.69 12.36 31.62
C THR A 590 -1.50 12.95 30.47
N VAL A 591 -1.92 14.20 30.57
CA VAL A 591 -2.58 14.95 29.49
C VAL A 591 -1.57 15.93 28.91
N ILE A 592 -1.34 15.84 27.62
CA ILE A 592 -0.43 16.70 26.85
C ILE A 592 -1.22 17.61 25.91
N GLU A 593 -0.59 18.70 25.49
CA GLU A 593 -1.12 19.60 24.48
C GLU A 593 -0.48 19.27 23.13
N VAL A 594 -1.28 19.13 22.08
CA VAL A 594 -0.80 18.92 20.70
C VAL A 594 -1.49 19.87 19.74
N MET A 595 -0.81 20.21 18.64
CA MET A 595 -1.40 20.99 17.55
C MET A 595 -1.75 20.07 16.38
N LEU A 596 -3.02 20.10 15.97
CA LEU A 596 -3.50 19.44 14.77
C LEU A 596 -3.81 20.51 13.73
N TRP A 597 -3.28 20.29 12.53
CA TRP A 597 -3.42 21.24 11.44
C TRP A 597 -3.86 20.49 10.18
N ASP A 598 -4.96 20.95 9.61
CA ASP A 598 -5.49 20.58 8.32
C ASP A 598 -5.50 21.79 7.37
N SER A 599 -5.06 21.60 6.13
CA SER A 599 -4.89 22.67 5.14
C SER A 599 -4.83 22.12 3.71
N HIS A 600 -4.79 23.00 2.72
CA HIS A 600 -4.66 22.64 1.32
C HIS A 600 -3.65 23.51 0.57
N HIS A 601 -3.21 23.07 -0.61
CA HIS A 601 -2.33 23.83 -1.51
C HIS A 601 -1.12 24.47 -0.80
N HIS A 602 -0.35 23.66 -0.08
CA HIS A 602 0.90 24.06 0.55
C HIS A 602 0.70 25.06 1.70
N GLY A 603 -0.23 24.75 2.60
CA GLY A 603 -0.43 25.41 3.90
C GLY A 603 -1.60 26.39 3.98
N ASP A 604 -2.43 26.48 2.94
CA ASP A 604 -3.60 27.36 2.96
C ASP A 604 -4.71 26.76 3.83
N ILE A 605 -5.12 27.52 4.84
CA ILE A 605 -6.19 27.16 5.79
C ILE A 605 -7.54 27.80 5.41
N SER A 606 -7.63 28.39 4.22
CA SER A 606 -8.90 28.87 3.71
C SER A 606 -9.85 27.69 3.44
N ILE A 607 -11.12 28.00 3.16
CA ILE A 607 -12.10 26.97 2.83
C ILE A 607 -11.73 26.40 1.47
N TYR A 608 -11.53 25.08 1.41
CA TYR A 608 -11.36 24.39 0.14
C TYR A 608 -12.71 24.31 -0.57
N ASN A 609 -12.75 24.74 -1.83
CA ASN A 609 -13.95 24.68 -2.68
C ASN A 609 -13.60 24.30 -4.14
N GLY A 610 -12.51 23.54 -4.31
CA GLY A 610 -12.02 23.09 -5.61
C GLY A 610 -12.72 21.83 -6.12
N GLU A 611 -12.27 21.35 -7.28
CA GLU A 611 -12.91 20.24 -8.01
C GLU A 611 -12.97 18.93 -7.21
N TYR A 612 -11.98 18.65 -6.36
CA TYR A 612 -11.91 17.41 -5.56
C TYR A 612 -12.97 17.33 -4.46
N SER A 613 -13.61 18.46 -4.13
CA SER A 613 -14.79 18.50 -3.26
C SER A 613 -16.11 18.51 -4.04
N GLY A 614 -16.05 18.45 -5.38
CA GLY A 614 -17.20 18.78 -6.23
C GLY A 614 -17.66 20.23 -6.08
N TYR A 615 -16.72 21.14 -5.78
CA TYR A 615 -16.96 22.56 -5.45
C TYR A 615 -17.80 22.78 -4.19
N ALA A 616 -17.77 21.82 -3.25
CA ALA A 616 -18.39 21.97 -1.94
C ALA A 616 -17.41 22.64 -0.96
N ASP A 617 -17.93 23.44 -0.04
CA ASP A 617 -17.11 24.06 1.00
C ASP A 617 -16.63 22.98 2.00
N VAL A 618 -15.33 22.76 2.06
CA VAL A 618 -14.66 21.94 3.08
C VAL A 618 -13.80 22.85 3.97
N PRO A 619 -14.18 23.05 5.24
CA PRO A 619 -13.39 23.88 6.16
C PRO A 619 -12.06 23.20 6.50
N MET A 620 -10.96 23.89 6.26
CA MET A 620 -9.66 23.55 6.84
C MET A 620 -9.60 24.04 8.30
N PHE A 621 -8.75 23.43 9.13
CA PHE A 621 -8.69 23.79 10.54
C PHE A 621 -7.28 23.79 11.13
N LYS A 622 -7.12 24.55 12.21
CA LYS A 622 -5.94 24.50 13.05
C LYS A 622 -6.38 24.57 14.50
N VAL A 623 -6.10 23.53 15.27
CA VAL A 623 -6.63 23.37 16.61
C VAL A 623 -5.57 22.86 17.58
N THR A 624 -5.55 23.47 18.76
CA THR A 624 -4.82 22.95 19.91
C THR A 624 -5.74 22.02 20.68
N LYS A 625 -5.28 20.78 20.89
CA LYS A 625 -6.05 19.71 21.52
C LYS A 625 -5.34 19.20 22.75
N LEU A 626 -6.08 19.00 23.85
CA LEU A 626 -5.60 18.21 24.98
C LEU A 626 -5.88 16.74 24.73
N VAL A 627 -4.84 15.92 24.80
CA VAL A 627 -4.91 14.49 24.53
C VAL A 627 -4.14 13.70 25.60
N PRO A 628 -4.50 12.44 25.88
CA PRO A 628 -3.65 11.56 26.66
C PRO A 628 -2.23 11.44 26.06
N GLU A 629 -1.22 11.41 26.91
CA GLU A 629 0.14 11.05 26.49
C GLU A 629 0.11 9.67 25.82
N ASN A 630 0.80 9.52 24.68
CA ASN A 630 0.78 8.37 23.75
C ASN A 630 -0.35 8.35 22.72
N THR A 631 -1.17 9.41 22.66
CA THR A 631 -2.11 9.56 21.54
C THR A 631 -1.34 9.61 20.23
N THR A 632 -1.80 8.85 19.22
CA THR A 632 -1.21 8.88 17.89
C THR A 632 -1.78 10.02 17.04
N PRO A 633 -1.08 10.51 16.00
CA PRO A 633 -1.66 11.46 15.04
C PRO A 633 -3.01 10.98 14.49
N TRP A 634 -3.17 9.68 14.26
CA TRP A 634 -4.43 9.08 13.82
C TRP A 634 -5.56 9.28 14.83
N ASP A 635 -5.33 8.92 16.09
CA ASP A 635 -6.33 9.04 17.15
C ASP A 635 -6.66 10.51 17.44
N ALA A 636 -5.64 11.37 17.41
CA ALA A 636 -5.81 12.81 17.59
C ALA A 636 -6.67 13.41 16.46
N LEU A 637 -6.41 13.06 15.20
CA LEU A 637 -7.18 13.53 14.05
C LEU A 637 -8.63 13.05 14.09
N ASN A 638 -8.87 11.76 14.39
CA ASN A 638 -10.21 11.20 14.56
C ASN A 638 -10.99 11.87 15.72
N SER A 639 -10.31 12.57 16.63
CA SER A 639 -10.96 13.32 17.71
C SER A 639 -11.44 14.72 17.31
N VAL A 640 -11.10 15.20 16.10
CA VAL A 640 -11.44 16.55 15.61
C VAL A 640 -12.07 16.58 14.22
N ALA A 641 -11.90 15.52 13.42
CA ALA A 641 -12.41 15.43 12.06
C ALA A 641 -12.91 14.01 11.73
N THR A 642 -13.75 13.91 10.71
CA THR A 642 -14.14 12.62 10.14
C THR A 642 -13.04 12.14 9.20
N VAL A 643 -12.36 11.06 9.59
CA VAL A 643 -11.26 10.50 8.79
C VAL A 643 -11.79 9.34 7.95
N THR A 644 -11.50 9.38 6.65
CA THR A 644 -11.71 8.24 5.76
C THR A 644 -10.41 7.43 5.70
N PRO A 645 -10.40 6.18 6.17
CA PRO A 645 -9.24 5.30 6.03
C PRO A 645 -8.97 4.98 4.56
N ASN A 646 -7.71 4.71 4.23
CA ASN A 646 -7.36 4.27 2.89
C ASN A 646 -7.94 2.88 2.60
N PRO A 647 -8.81 2.74 1.57
CA PRO A 647 -9.41 1.45 1.22
C PRO A 647 -8.37 0.41 0.76
N GLY A 648 -7.18 0.83 0.31
CA GLY A 648 -6.05 -0.06 0.00
C GLY A 648 -5.27 -0.55 1.22
N HIS A 649 -5.51 0.03 2.40
CA HIS A 649 -4.87 -0.37 3.66
C HIS A 649 -5.87 -0.43 4.82
N PRO A 650 -6.93 -1.26 4.74
CA PRO A 650 -8.04 -1.25 5.71
C PRO A 650 -7.64 -1.63 7.14
N GLY A 651 -6.48 -2.26 7.32
CA GLY A 651 -5.90 -2.62 8.61
C GLY A 651 -4.84 -1.65 9.14
N GLN A 652 -4.56 -0.55 8.43
CA GLN A 652 -3.52 0.41 8.82
C GLN A 652 -4.11 1.81 9.01
N PRO A 653 -3.64 2.58 10.02
CA PRO A 653 -3.98 3.98 10.22
C PRO A 653 -3.42 4.90 9.12
N PHE A 654 -4.03 4.85 7.93
CA PHE A 654 -3.65 5.62 6.75
C PHE A 654 -4.78 6.60 6.38
N VAL A 655 -4.49 7.90 6.42
CA VAL A 655 -5.45 8.96 6.10
C VAL A 655 -5.64 9.07 4.59
N TYR A 656 -6.86 8.83 4.11
CA TYR A 656 -7.24 8.98 2.69
C TYR A 656 -8.20 10.14 2.46
N GLY A 657 -8.96 10.52 3.49
CA GLY A 657 -9.78 11.73 3.44
C GLY A 657 -10.02 12.33 4.81
N ILE A 658 -10.26 13.63 4.83
CA ILE A 658 -10.60 14.41 6.03
C ILE A 658 -11.88 15.20 5.71
N ASP A 659 -12.90 15.07 6.55
CA ASP A 659 -14.20 15.73 6.43
C ASP A 659 -14.87 15.60 5.05
N GLY A 660 -14.65 14.45 4.40
CA GLY A 660 -15.21 14.12 3.09
C GLY A 660 -14.43 14.67 1.90
N LEU A 661 -13.31 15.39 2.11
CA LEU A 661 -12.35 15.70 1.06
C LEU A 661 -11.40 14.51 0.87
N ILE A 662 -11.64 13.77 -0.22
CA ILE A 662 -10.99 12.50 -0.52
C ILE A 662 -9.77 12.75 -1.44
N GLY A 663 -8.65 12.10 -1.14
CA GLY A 663 -7.46 12.09 -2.00
C GLY A 663 -7.73 11.44 -3.35
N ASP A 664 -7.05 11.92 -4.39
CA ASP A 664 -7.20 11.37 -5.74
C ASP A 664 -6.48 10.02 -5.84
N PRO A 665 -7.18 8.88 -6.04
CA PRO A 665 -6.52 7.59 -6.16
C PRO A 665 -5.76 7.44 -7.49
N GLU A 666 -6.09 8.23 -8.52
CA GLU A 666 -5.56 8.13 -9.89
C GLU A 666 -4.74 9.35 -10.34
N GLY A 667 -4.70 10.43 -9.55
CA GLY A 667 -4.11 11.71 -9.92
C GLY A 667 -3.26 12.36 -8.83
N PRO A 668 -2.76 13.59 -9.05
CA PRO A 668 -1.54 14.07 -8.40
C PRO A 668 -1.75 14.70 -7.00
N VAL A 669 -2.98 14.68 -6.46
CA VAL A 669 -3.36 15.40 -5.23
C VAL A 669 -3.70 14.44 -4.10
N TYR A 670 -2.97 14.53 -3.00
CA TYR A 670 -3.08 13.63 -1.85
C TYR A 670 -3.01 14.38 -0.52
N TRP A 671 -3.37 13.66 0.54
CA TRP A 671 -3.10 14.08 1.91
C TRP A 671 -1.67 13.73 2.31
N TYR A 672 -0.90 14.73 2.70
CA TYR A 672 0.47 14.56 3.18
C TYR A 672 0.60 14.98 4.64
N LEU A 673 1.11 14.08 5.49
CA LEU A 673 1.41 14.35 6.89
C LEU A 673 2.81 14.96 7.04
N TYR A 674 2.85 16.08 7.74
CA TYR A 674 4.04 16.75 8.23
C TYR A 674 4.03 16.70 9.76
N PHE A 675 5.01 16.01 10.32
CA PHE A 675 5.19 15.91 11.76
C PHE A 675 6.33 16.83 12.20
N ASN A 676 6.05 17.77 13.11
CA ASN A 676 6.98 18.83 13.51
C ASN A 676 7.65 19.50 12.29
N GLY A 677 6.84 19.88 11.28
CA GLY A 677 7.31 20.59 10.09
C GLY A 677 8.06 19.72 9.06
N ARG A 678 8.04 18.40 9.19
CA ARG A 678 8.75 17.49 8.29
C ARG A 678 7.89 16.35 7.75
N TYR A 679 8.05 16.06 6.47
CA TYR A 679 7.25 15.10 5.74
C TYR A 679 7.38 13.69 6.33
N VAL A 680 6.24 13.04 6.58
CA VAL A 680 6.10 11.63 6.93
C VAL A 680 5.68 10.89 5.66
N PRO A 681 6.58 10.09 5.06
CA PRO A 681 6.28 9.36 3.83
C PRO A 681 4.97 8.55 3.94
N ASN A 682 4.10 8.75 2.95
CA ASN A 682 2.81 8.05 2.79
C ASN A 682 1.86 8.13 3.99
N ASN A 683 2.11 8.97 5.00
CA ASN A 683 1.38 8.92 6.27
C ASN A 683 1.52 7.58 7.04
N ASP A 684 2.44 6.68 6.66
CA ASP A 684 2.51 5.29 7.17
C ASP A 684 2.75 5.21 8.69
N LEU A 685 3.30 6.27 9.29
CA LEU A 685 3.60 6.34 10.72
C LEU A 685 2.48 6.99 11.55
N CYS A 686 1.37 7.41 10.93
CA CYS A 686 0.28 8.14 11.57
C CYS A 686 -0.36 7.39 12.75
N GLY A 687 -0.37 6.05 12.72
CA GLY A 687 -0.84 5.20 13.81
C GLY A 687 0.24 4.63 14.72
N VAL A 688 1.49 5.02 14.51
CA VAL A 688 2.66 4.46 15.23
C VAL A 688 3.34 5.53 16.06
N ILE A 689 3.36 6.78 15.60
CA ILE A 689 3.96 7.89 16.33
C ILE A 689 3.15 8.14 17.60
N GLU A 690 3.79 8.08 18.76
CA GLU A 690 3.21 8.52 20.02
C GLU A 690 3.55 10.00 20.17
N MET A 691 2.55 10.88 20.12
CA MET A 691 2.75 12.33 20.20
C MET A 691 3.26 12.72 21.60
N GLN A 692 4.15 13.71 21.63
CA GLN A 692 4.68 14.33 22.84
C GLN A 692 4.12 15.75 23.00
N ASP A 693 4.31 16.29 24.19
CA ASP A 693 3.79 17.60 24.55
C ASP A 693 4.35 18.72 23.66
N ASN A 694 3.45 19.57 23.17
CA ASN A 694 3.68 20.67 22.23
C ASN A 694 4.14 20.26 20.82
N GLU A 695 3.98 18.99 20.44
CA GLU A 695 4.25 18.55 19.06
C GLU A 695 3.10 18.88 18.10
N THR A 696 3.42 18.89 16.80
CA THR A 696 2.47 19.25 15.73
C THR A 696 2.35 18.14 14.70
N ALA A 697 1.11 17.82 14.33
CA ALA A 697 0.77 17.01 13.17
C ALA A 697 -0.05 17.85 12.17
N HIS A 698 0.47 17.97 10.94
CA HIS A 698 -0.08 18.83 9.89
C HIS A 698 -0.38 17.99 8.65
N TRP A 699 -1.64 17.86 8.29
CA TRP A 699 -2.08 17.29 7.02
C TRP A 699 -2.30 18.41 6.00
N ASP A 700 -1.70 18.24 4.82
CA ASP A 700 -1.87 19.15 3.70
C ASP A 700 -2.46 18.41 2.50
N PHE A 701 -3.59 18.89 2.00
CA PHE A 701 -4.22 18.46 0.76
C PHE A 701 -3.60 19.23 -0.41
N GLN A 702 -2.58 18.65 -1.02
CA GLN A 702 -1.78 19.32 -2.03
C GLN A 702 -1.41 18.38 -3.16
N ARG A 703 -1.03 19.00 -4.26
CA ARG A 703 -0.46 18.33 -5.41
C ARG A 703 1.04 18.13 -5.24
N GLN A 704 1.61 17.09 -5.83
CA GLN A 704 3.05 17.03 -6.06
C GLN A 704 3.52 18.16 -6.98
N ILE A 705 4.68 18.74 -6.68
CA ILE A 705 5.33 19.79 -7.47
C ILE A 705 6.13 19.12 -8.59
N TYR A 706 6.03 19.66 -9.81
CA TYR A 706 6.74 19.14 -10.99
C TYR A 706 7.79 20.16 -11.43
N PRO A 707 9.09 19.86 -11.30
CA PRO A 707 10.15 20.72 -11.80
C PRO A 707 10.24 20.63 -13.34
N GLY A 708 9.44 21.43 -14.06
CA GLY A 708 9.43 21.55 -15.52
C GLY A 708 9.21 20.26 -16.34
N GLU A 709 9.24 20.38 -17.69
CA GLU A 709 9.03 19.25 -18.62
C GLU A 709 10.08 18.13 -18.43
N GLY A 710 9.68 17.05 -17.73
CA GLY A 710 10.45 15.80 -17.63
C GLY A 710 11.25 15.59 -16.34
N GLY A 711 11.09 16.43 -15.32
CA GLY A 711 11.64 16.20 -13.97
C GLY A 711 10.77 15.23 -13.13
N PRO A 712 11.35 14.52 -12.14
CA PRO A 712 10.56 13.73 -11.20
C PRO A 712 9.71 14.64 -10.32
N SER A 713 8.45 14.27 -10.09
CA SER A 713 7.59 14.98 -9.14
C SER A 713 8.13 14.86 -7.72
N PHE A 714 7.94 15.90 -6.91
CA PHE A 714 8.33 15.88 -5.50
C PHE A 714 7.25 16.49 -4.61
N THR A 715 7.19 16.01 -3.39
CA THR A 715 6.42 16.62 -2.29
C THR A 715 7.40 17.45 -1.46
N PRO A 716 7.09 18.70 -1.08
CA PRO A 716 7.96 19.47 -0.20
C PRO A 716 8.35 18.64 1.02
N PRO A 717 9.65 18.41 1.30
CA PRO A 717 10.05 17.49 2.36
C PRO A 717 9.95 18.14 3.75
N CYS A 718 9.91 19.47 3.83
CA CYS A 718 9.80 20.26 5.04
C CYS A 718 9.02 21.55 4.76
N THR A 719 8.52 22.21 5.81
CA THR A 719 7.78 23.47 5.70
C THR A 719 8.41 24.60 6.52
N VAL A 720 8.30 25.84 6.05
CA VAL A 720 8.76 27.05 6.76
C VAL A 720 7.64 27.78 7.51
N GLN A 721 6.47 27.16 7.65
CA GLN A 721 5.24 27.88 7.92
C GLN A 721 5.16 28.61 9.27
N SER A 722 4.69 29.86 9.25
CA SER A 722 4.38 30.72 10.38
C SER A 722 3.32 31.73 9.93
N TYR A 723 2.23 31.85 10.70
CA TYR A 723 1.08 32.69 10.34
C TYR A 723 0.77 33.74 11.41
N VAL A 724 0.98 33.45 12.71
CA VAL A 724 0.71 34.39 13.80
C VAL A 724 1.77 34.25 14.88
N ALA A 725 2.26 35.38 15.40
CA ALA A 725 3.25 35.38 16.47
C ALA A 725 2.78 34.53 17.68
N GLY A 726 3.35 33.32 17.80
CA GLY A 726 3.08 32.39 18.91
C GLY A 726 2.41 31.06 18.52
N ASP A 727 1.95 30.88 17.28
CA ASP A 727 1.21 29.69 16.80
C ASP A 727 1.83 29.11 15.51
N ASP A 728 3.14 28.96 15.45
CA ASP A 728 3.86 28.73 14.19
C ASP A 728 4.56 27.37 14.14
N LEU A 729 4.66 26.79 12.94
CA LEU A 729 5.60 25.68 12.73
C LEU A 729 7.03 26.19 12.88
N TYR A 730 7.38 27.42 12.52
CA TYR A 730 8.70 27.98 12.84
C TYR A 730 8.90 28.16 14.37
N PRO A 731 9.94 27.59 15.01
CA PRO A 731 11.18 27.07 14.42
C PRO A 731 11.28 25.54 14.35
N GLU A 732 10.19 24.79 14.34
CA GLU A 732 10.23 23.41 13.84
C GLU A 732 10.84 23.38 12.43
N PRO A 733 11.65 22.36 12.13
CA PRO A 733 11.95 21.13 12.89
C PRO A 733 13.16 21.24 13.85
N PHE A 734 13.61 22.45 14.21
CA PHE A 734 14.81 22.62 15.05
C PHE A 734 14.56 22.31 16.55
N MET A 735 13.30 22.23 16.99
CA MET A 735 12.92 22.07 18.39
C MET A 735 12.70 20.61 18.79
N HIS A 736 11.66 19.95 18.25
CA HIS A 736 11.23 18.62 18.72
C HIS A 736 11.82 17.44 17.94
N GLY A 737 12.36 17.68 16.73
CA GLY A 737 12.95 16.64 15.89
C GLY A 737 11.92 15.71 15.24
N PHE A 738 12.41 14.64 14.62
CA PHE A 738 11.60 13.77 13.75
C PHE A 738 11.63 12.30 14.20
N PRO A 739 10.50 11.56 14.18
CA PRO A 739 10.47 10.15 14.49
C PRO A 739 11.17 9.32 13.40
N MET A 740 12.37 8.81 13.69
CA MET A 740 13.16 7.96 12.78
C MET A 740 13.48 6.62 13.41
N ASN A 741 13.61 5.57 12.60
CA ASN A 741 13.98 4.22 13.04
C ASN A 741 13.10 3.69 14.18
N LEU A 742 11.79 3.93 14.10
CA LEU A 742 10.83 3.38 15.06
C LEU A 742 10.83 1.85 14.92
N ALA A 743 11.62 1.15 15.73
CA ALA A 743 11.38 -0.27 15.96
C ALA A 743 9.96 -0.40 16.54
N ALA A 744 9.26 -1.49 16.25
CA ALA A 744 7.83 -1.70 16.52
C ALA A 744 7.38 -1.71 18.01
N ALA A 745 8.00 -0.92 18.89
CA ALA A 745 7.66 -0.80 20.30
C ALA A 745 8.01 0.57 20.96
N ASN A 746 8.39 1.62 20.22
CA ASN A 746 8.67 2.92 20.86
C ASN A 746 8.34 4.16 20.01
N GLY A 747 7.07 4.32 19.60
CA GLY A 747 6.55 5.49 18.85
C GLY A 747 6.95 6.88 19.37
N ARG A 748 7.55 6.95 20.56
CA ARG A 748 8.12 8.11 21.24
C ARG A 748 9.51 8.57 20.77
N SER A 749 10.31 7.77 20.06
CA SER A 749 11.69 8.21 19.76
C SER A 749 11.71 9.43 18.82
N ARG A 750 12.61 10.39 19.09
CA ARG A 750 12.88 11.55 18.21
C ARG A 750 14.36 11.65 17.89
N THR A 751 14.69 11.80 16.62
CA THR A 751 16.02 12.23 16.19
C THR A 751 16.04 13.75 16.14
N VAL A 752 16.94 14.34 16.92
CA VAL A 752 17.09 15.80 17.03
C VAL A 752 18.49 16.18 16.56
N TRP A 753 18.59 16.95 15.48
CA TRP A 753 19.87 17.42 14.94
C TRP A 753 20.35 18.71 15.60
N ASN A 754 21.65 18.95 15.56
CA ASN A 754 22.20 20.28 15.82
C ASN A 754 21.82 21.24 14.68
N THR A 755 21.94 22.55 14.90
CA THR A 755 21.67 23.58 13.88
C THR A 755 22.93 24.39 13.62
N LEU A 756 23.29 24.53 12.34
CA LEU A 756 24.43 25.30 11.89
C LEU A 756 23.95 26.46 11.02
N ILE A 757 24.16 27.69 11.47
CA ILE A 757 23.87 28.90 10.70
C ILE A 757 25.12 29.26 9.91
N VAL A 758 24.98 29.31 8.59
CA VAL A 758 26.08 29.51 7.64
C VAL A 758 25.89 30.83 6.90
N TYR A 759 26.89 31.71 6.98
CA TYR A 759 26.90 33.03 6.33
C TYR A 759 28.09 33.21 5.37
N PRO A 760 28.06 34.16 4.42
CA PRO A 760 29.16 34.41 3.49
C PRO A 760 30.46 34.82 4.18
N ASP A 761 31.59 34.19 3.82
CA ASP A 761 32.90 34.57 4.36
C ASP A 761 33.26 36.02 4.05
N GLY A 762 33.86 36.70 5.01
CA GLY A 762 34.22 38.12 4.91
C GLY A 762 33.07 39.12 5.08
N SER A 763 31.82 38.70 5.30
CA SER A 763 30.69 39.60 5.51
C SER A 763 30.31 39.79 6.99
N ALA A 764 30.65 40.94 7.57
CA ALA A 764 30.29 41.29 8.94
C ALA A 764 28.77 41.50 9.12
N ASP A 765 28.08 42.00 8.08
CA ASP A 765 26.63 42.23 8.11
C ASP A 765 25.87 40.91 8.26
N PHE A 766 26.18 39.91 7.41
CA PHE A 766 25.55 38.60 7.51
C PHE A 766 25.96 37.86 8.78
N GLN A 767 27.17 38.08 9.31
CA GLN A 767 27.54 37.57 10.62
C GLN A 767 26.65 38.14 11.75
N SER A 768 26.29 39.42 11.68
CA SER A 768 25.33 40.02 12.63
C SER A 768 23.96 39.37 12.52
N LEU A 769 23.43 39.24 11.30
CA LEU A 769 22.14 38.60 11.04
C LEU A 769 22.10 37.15 11.52
N ALA A 770 23.18 36.38 11.35
CA ALA A 770 23.28 35.02 11.88
C ALA A 770 23.16 34.97 13.42
N ASN A 771 23.70 35.96 14.13
CA ASN A 771 23.56 36.06 15.60
C ASN A 771 22.13 36.43 16.01
N GLU A 772 21.46 37.27 15.24
CA GLU A 772 20.06 37.65 15.48
C GLU A 772 19.13 36.46 15.22
N ILE A 773 19.34 35.69 14.14
CA ILE A 773 18.62 34.44 13.89
C ILE A 773 18.82 33.46 15.04
N ARG A 774 20.07 33.26 15.50
CA ARG A 774 20.33 32.42 16.69
C ARG A 774 19.55 32.90 17.91
N THR A 775 19.47 34.21 18.13
CA THR A 775 18.74 34.79 19.25
C THR A 775 17.23 34.50 19.14
N ARG A 776 16.67 34.62 17.93
CA ARG A 776 15.27 34.31 17.65
C ARG A 776 14.95 32.82 17.87
N LEU A 777 15.80 31.92 17.39
CA LEU A 777 15.64 30.46 17.59
C LEU A 777 15.67 30.08 19.08
N VAL A 778 16.59 30.66 19.85
CA VAL A 778 16.66 30.42 21.31
C VAL A 778 15.42 30.96 22.01
N ALA A 779 14.92 32.12 21.59
CA ALA A 779 13.67 32.67 22.12
C ALA A 779 12.45 31.81 21.75
N GLY A 780 12.52 31.09 20.63
CA GLY A 780 11.50 30.12 20.17
C GLY A 780 11.67 28.70 20.72
N GLY A 781 12.55 28.47 21.70
CA GLY A 781 12.67 27.17 22.39
C GLY A 781 13.83 26.28 21.94
N VAL A 782 14.54 26.62 20.86
CA VAL A 782 15.70 25.84 20.41
C VAL A 782 16.86 25.96 21.41
N PRO A 783 17.39 24.86 21.98
CA PRO A 783 18.50 24.91 22.93
C PRO A 783 19.73 25.57 22.33
N GLY A 784 20.17 26.71 22.88
CA GLY A 784 21.28 27.50 22.33
C GLY A 784 22.65 26.79 22.29
N GLY A 785 22.80 25.67 23.01
CA GLY A 785 23.97 24.79 22.92
C GLY A 785 23.98 23.87 21.69
N ARG A 786 22.84 23.71 21.02
CA ARG A 786 22.70 22.99 19.74
C ARG A 786 22.93 23.88 18.51
N ILE A 787 23.05 25.20 18.69
CA ILE A 787 23.16 26.16 17.59
C ILE A 787 24.60 26.68 17.47
N SER A 788 25.20 26.49 16.31
CA SER A 788 26.53 27.01 15.95
C SER A 788 26.44 27.98 14.79
N ILE A 789 27.37 28.93 14.71
CA ILE A 789 27.46 29.92 13.63
C ILE A 789 28.85 29.80 12.98
N VAL A 790 28.91 29.73 11.65
CA VAL A 790 30.15 29.56 10.89
C VAL A 790 30.06 30.27 9.54
N ASN A 791 31.20 30.65 8.94
CA ASN A 791 31.19 31.11 7.55
C ASN A 791 31.10 29.92 6.57
N ASP A 792 30.68 30.19 5.35
CA ASP A 792 30.49 29.19 4.30
C ASP A 792 31.78 28.44 3.95
N THR A 793 32.92 29.12 3.93
CA THR A 793 34.23 28.49 3.67
C THR A 793 34.59 27.43 4.71
N ALA A 794 34.38 27.71 6.00
CA ALA A 794 34.64 26.73 7.05
C ALA A 794 33.54 25.67 7.16
N ALA A 795 32.29 25.99 6.82
CA ALA A 795 31.22 25.00 6.71
C ALA A 795 31.50 23.98 5.60
N ALA A 796 31.92 24.45 4.42
CA ALA A 796 32.23 23.62 3.27
C ALA A 796 33.42 22.67 3.52
N ALA A 797 34.40 23.10 4.32
CA ALA A 797 35.57 22.30 4.69
C ALA A 797 35.34 21.35 5.89
N GLY A 798 34.24 21.53 6.64
CA GLY A 798 33.89 20.74 7.81
C GLY A 798 32.89 19.62 7.52
N THR A 799 32.68 18.74 8.51
CA THR A 799 31.69 17.65 8.45
C THR A 799 30.37 17.99 9.15
N ALA A 800 30.26 19.19 9.72
CA ALA A 800 29.06 19.60 10.45
C ALA A 800 27.85 19.74 9.51
N LYS A 801 28.08 20.08 8.24
CA LYS A 801 27.05 20.13 7.20
C LYS A 801 26.42 18.77 6.89
N ASP A 802 27.12 17.68 7.20
CA ASP A 802 26.66 16.31 6.95
C ASP A 802 25.75 15.80 8.08
N THR A 803 25.72 16.48 9.24
CA THR A 803 25.13 15.94 10.48
C THR A 803 24.21 16.90 11.22
N SER A 804 24.02 18.11 10.68
CA SER A 804 23.23 19.17 11.31
C SER A 804 22.16 19.68 10.36
N ASN A 805 21.08 20.19 10.93
CA ASN A 805 20.23 21.13 10.23
C ASN A 805 21.04 22.37 9.85
N LEU A 806 20.77 22.94 8.68
CA LEU A 806 21.47 24.11 8.16
C LEU A 806 20.52 25.28 8.03
N ILE A 807 20.99 26.47 8.40
CA ILE A 807 20.34 27.73 8.03
C ILE A 807 21.32 28.48 7.14
N LEU A 808 21.04 28.55 5.85
CA LEU A 808 21.91 29.19 4.87
C LEU A 808 21.43 30.62 4.61
N ILE A 809 22.29 31.59 4.85
CA ILE A 809 22.00 33.00 4.56
C ILE A 809 23.04 33.59 3.61
N GLY A 810 22.63 34.59 2.83
CA GLY A 810 23.49 35.27 1.85
C GLY A 810 22.85 35.26 0.46
N ASN A 811 23.33 36.12 -0.44
CA ASN A 811 22.88 36.06 -1.83
C ASN A 811 23.36 34.76 -2.49
N TYR A 812 22.69 34.37 -3.57
CA TYR A 812 22.86 33.07 -4.21
C TYR A 812 24.27 32.78 -4.79
N MET A 813 25.14 33.80 -4.89
CA MET A 813 26.56 33.67 -5.30
C MET A 813 27.55 33.89 -4.15
N ALA A 814 27.15 34.55 -3.06
CA ALA A 814 28.05 34.90 -1.96
C ALA A 814 28.21 33.77 -0.94
N ASN A 815 27.25 32.86 -0.85
CA ASN A 815 27.35 31.67 -0.01
C ASN A 815 27.55 30.43 -0.90
N SER A 816 28.75 29.86 -0.84
CA SER A 816 29.13 28.69 -1.66
C SER A 816 28.23 27.46 -1.47
N LEU A 817 27.60 27.29 -0.30
CA LEU A 817 26.65 26.19 -0.10
C LEU A 817 25.29 26.45 -0.74
N ILE A 818 24.85 27.72 -0.83
CA ILE A 818 23.63 28.10 -1.57
C ILE A 818 23.85 27.85 -3.06
N GLU A 819 25.02 28.19 -3.58
CA GLU A 819 25.39 27.92 -4.97
C GLU A 819 25.35 26.41 -5.28
N GLU A 820 25.88 25.57 -4.39
CA GLU A 820 25.92 24.10 -4.56
C GLU A 820 24.52 23.48 -4.58
N VAL A 821 23.62 23.88 -3.67
CA VAL A 821 22.24 23.33 -3.62
C VAL A 821 21.39 23.85 -4.78
N ASN A 822 21.54 25.12 -5.15
CA ASN A 822 20.82 25.72 -6.26
C ASN A 822 21.14 25.03 -7.60
N ALA A 823 22.38 24.56 -7.79
CA ALA A 823 22.74 23.75 -8.95
C ALA A 823 22.03 22.39 -9.02
N SER A 824 21.46 21.92 -7.90
CA SER A 824 20.77 20.63 -7.76
C SER A 824 19.29 20.79 -7.37
N HIS A 825 18.68 21.97 -7.56
CA HIS A 825 17.33 22.31 -7.11
C HIS A 825 16.26 21.26 -7.47
N VAL A 826 16.30 20.71 -8.69
CA VAL A 826 15.38 19.64 -9.15
C VAL A 826 15.48 18.38 -8.28
N ALA A 827 16.70 17.95 -7.94
CA ALA A 827 16.92 16.73 -7.17
C ALA A 827 16.66 16.91 -5.67
N LEU A 828 16.64 18.16 -5.20
CA LEU A 828 16.36 18.54 -3.81
C LEU A 828 14.89 18.85 -3.56
N GLY A 829 14.09 18.94 -4.61
CA GLY A 829 12.70 19.40 -4.51
C GLY A 829 12.63 20.85 -4.02
N MET A 830 13.46 21.73 -4.58
CA MET A 830 13.39 23.16 -4.31
C MET A 830 12.35 23.81 -5.24
N PRO A 831 11.21 24.32 -4.72
CA PRO A 831 10.21 25.02 -5.51
C PRO A 831 10.69 26.40 -5.98
N VAL A 832 11.65 27.01 -5.27
CA VAL A 832 12.27 28.27 -5.66
C VAL A 832 13.75 28.06 -5.96
N TYR A 833 14.22 28.54 -7.12
CA TYR A 833 15.63 28.47 -7.48
C TYR A 833 16.09 29.71 -8.23
N PHE A 834 17.40 29.90 -8.35
CA PHE A 834 18.01 31.07 -8.98
C PHE A 834 18.63 30.71 -10.33
N ASN A 835 18.22 31.39 -11.39
CA ASN A 835 18.77 31.21 -12.73
C ASN A 835 19.99 32.12 -12.95
N TYR A 836 21.20 31.53 -12.96
CA TYR A 836 22.46 32.26 -13.18
C TYR A 836 22.55 32.98 -14.54
N THR A 837 21.83 32.51 -15.55
CA THR A 837 21.93 33.06 -16.91
C THR A 837 21.03 34.27 -17.08
N SER A 838 19.80 34.20 -16.58
CA SER A 838 18.83 35.30 -16.68
C SER A 838 18.84 36.25 -15.48
N CYS A 839 19.51 35.89 -14.37
CA CYS A 839 19.51 36.66 -13.13
C CYS A 839 18.10 36.82 -12.55
N GLU A 840 17.35 35.73 -12.52
CA GLU A 840 15.96 35.71 -12.06
C GLU A 840 15.75 34.65 -10.97
N ILE A 841 14.81 34.93 -10.09
CA ILE A 841 14.22 33.94 -9.17
C ILE A 841 13.14 33.21 -9.93
N MET A 842 13.22 31.90 -9.97
CA MET A 842 12.26 31.02 -10.62
C MET A 842 11.42 30.36 -9.51
N GLU A 843 10.11 30.53 -9.57
CA GLU A 843 9.15 29.85 -8.71
C GLU A 843 8.31 28.90 -9.56
N ASP A 844 8.47 27.60 -9.28
CA ASP A 844 7.72 26.53 -9.93
C ASP A 844 6.58 26.12 -8.99
N ASP A 845 5.42 26.75 -9.16
CA ASP A 845 4.19 26.39 -8.44
C ASP A 845 3.54 25.16 -9.09
N ASP A 846 2.73 24.44 -8.33
CA ASP A 846 2.19 23.11 -8.69
C ASP A 846 1.15 23.09 -9.84
N ASP A 847 0.87 24.23 -10.47
CA ASP A 847 -0.08 24.34 -11.57
C ASP A 847 0.62 24.21 -12.94
N PRO A 848 0.47 23.07 -13.64
CA PRO A 848 1.06 22.82 -14.96
C PRO A 848 0.44 23.70 -16.06
N ALA A 849 -0.66 24.41 -15.78
CA ALA A 849 -1.25 25.39 -16.69
C ALA A 849 -0.66 26.80 -16.50
N THR A 850 0.05 27.07 -15.40
CA THR A 850 0.79 28.31 -15.20
C THR A 850 2.28 28.12 -15.50
N PRO A 851 2.88 28.95 -16.36
CA PRO A 851 4.33 28.95 -16.55
C PRO A 851 5.04 29.28 -15.24
N THR A 852 6.22 28.68 -15.01
CA THR A 852 7.14 29.06 -13.92
C THR A 852 7.23 30.58 -13.82
N THR A 853 6.97 31.12 -12.64
CA THR A 853 6.98 32.56 -12.42
C THR A 853 8.42 33.03 -12.24
N ALA A 854 8.81 34.04 -13.00
CA ALA A 854 10.14 34.63 -12.92
C ALA A 854 10.07 36.01 -12.25
N TYR A 855 10.95 36.25 -11.28
CA TYR A 855 11.08 37.53 -10.59
C TYR A 855 12.49 38.10 -10.76
N ASP A 856 12.58 39.41 -10.98
CA ASP A 856 13.84 40.15 -11.13
C ASP A 856 14.39 40.69 -9.79
N HIS A 857 13.70 40.44 -8.68
CA HIS A 857 14.09 40.76 -7.30
C HIS A 857 13.24 39.96 -6.32
N GLY A 858 13.63 39.92 -5.04
CA GLY A 858 12.80 39.32 -3.99
C GLY A 858 13.59 38.60 -2.90
N ALA A 859 13.05 38.66 -1.69
CA ALA A 859 13.53 37.89 -0.55
C ALA A 859 12.93 36.48 -0.57
N VAL A 860 13.77 35.45 -0.57
CA VAL A 860 13.35 34.04 -0.66
C VAL A 860 13.62 33.34 0.66
N VAL A 861 12.62 32.65 1.20
CA VAL A 861 12.76 31.71 2.31
C VAL A 861 12.10 30.38 1.96
N GLU A 862 12.82 29.28 2.05
CA GLU A 862 12.30 27.94 1.81
C GLU A 862 13.06 26.87 2.61
N ALA A 863 12.43 25.72 2.84
CA ALA A 863 13.02 24.58 3.51
C ALA A 863 12.99 23.33 2.63
N PHE A 864 14.09 22.58 2.65
CA PHE A 864 14.24 21.34 1.88
C PHE A 864 15.23 20.39 2.55
N ASP A 865 15.39 19.18 2.03
CA ASP A 865 16.26 18.17 2.63
C ASP A 865 17.75 18.53 2.51
N ASN A 866 18.54 18.12 3.51
CA ASN A 866 19.99 18.28 3.48
C ASN A 866 20.65 17.17 2.63
N PRO A 867 21.24 17.47 1.45
CA PRO A 867 21.83 16.45 0.57
C PRO A 867 23.09 15.80 1.13
N TRP A 868 23.75 16.41 2.12
CA TRP A 868 25.04 15.96 2.61
C TRP A 868 24.94 14.86 3.69
N ASN A 869 23.72 14.48 4.11
CA ASN A 869 23.51 13.70 5.34
C ASN A 869 23.57 12.15 5.22
N ASN A 870 23.54 11.52 4.04
CA ASN A 870 23.97 10.11 3.85
C ASN A 870 24.09 9.61 2.38
N GLY A 871 24.51 10.45 1.43
CA GLY A 871 24.82 10.00 0.07
C GLY A 871 23.60 9.80 -0.84
N LYS A 872 23.39 10.82 -1.69
CA LYS A 872 22.46 10.93 -2.83
C LYS A 872 20.98 11.20 -2.51
N PHE A 873 20.55 12.37 -2.99
CA PHE A 873 19.22 12.87 -3.34
C PHE A 873 18.13 11.80 -3.41
N THR A 874 17.60 11.39 -2.26
CA THR A 874 16.44 10.50 -2.15
C THR A 874 15.60 11.01 -1.00
N ASN A 875 14.28 11.02 -1.18
CA ASN A 875 13.25 11.39 -0.19
C ASN A 875 13.41 10.53 1.08
N LYS A 876 14.32 10.91 1.98
CA LYS A 876 14.74 10.10 3.12
C LYS A 876 14.84 10.93 4.39
N GLU A 877 14.51 10.27 5.49
CA GLU A 877 14.68 10.75 6.86
C GLU A 877 16.13 11.26 7.12
N GLY A 878 16.30 12.45 7.70
CA GLY A 878 17.58 13.15 7.84
C GLY A 878 17.55 14.61 8.38
N SER A 879 18.66 15.33 8.33
CA SER A 879 18.65 16.78 8.62
C SER A 879 18.10 17.60 7.44
N MET A 880 17.75 18.86 7.68
CA MET A 880 17.16 19.78 6.68
C MET A 880 17.98 21.05 6.45
N ILE A 881 17.63 21.81 5.40
CA ILE A 881 18.16 23.13 5.06
C ILE A 881 17.03 24.15 5.08
N LEU A 882 17.18 25.23 5.83
CA LEU A 882 16.35 26.44 5.76
C LEU A 882 17.19 27.52 5.08
N MET A 883 16.83 27.87 3.86
CA MET A 883 17.55 28.86 3.08
C MET A 883 16.84 30.21 3.17
N ALA A 884 17.60 31.29 3.40
CA ALA A 884 17.14 32.66 3.27
C ALA A 884 18.10 33.44 2.34
N SER A 885 17.64 33.70 1.11
CA SER A 885 18.49 34.21 0.02
C SER A 885 17.78 35.21 -0.89
N GLY A 886 18.46 35.63 -1.94
CA GLY A 886 18.02 36.62 -2.93
C GLY A 886 19.07 36.82 -4.02
N LEU A 887 18.71 37.57 -5.06
CA LEU A 887 19.61 37.85 -6.20
C LEU A 887 20.78 38.76 -5.83
N ASN A 888 20.58 39.65 -4.85
CA ASN A 888 21.59 40.57 -4.32
C ASN A 888 21.60 40.58 -2.78
N ASP A 889 22.59 41.27 -2.22
CA ASP A 889 22.78 41.32 -0.76
C ASP A 889 21.59 41.92 0.00
N ASN A 890 20.90 42.91 -0.56
CA ASN A 890 19.79 43.55 0.13
C ASN A 890 18.56 42.63 0.17
N ASP A 891 18.26 41.93 -0.93
CA ASP A 891 17.22 40.90 -0.96
C ASP A 891 17.52 39.77 0.04
N ALA A 892 18.77 39.28 0.07
CA ALA A 892 19.17 38.22 1.01
C ALA A 892 19.16 38.68 2.48
N LYS A 893 19.47 39.95 2.76
CA LYS A 893 19.33 40.53 4.11
C LYS A 893 17.86 40.66 4.50
N ASP A 894 17.00 41.07 3.56
CA ASP A 894 15.55 41.13 3.78
C ASP A 894 14.97 39.72 4.05
N ALA A 895 15.46 38.69 3.36
CA ALA A 895 15.12 37.28 3.63
C ALA A 895 15.58 36.82 5.02
N ALA A 896 16.82 37.11 5.41
CA ALA A 896 17.32 36.79 6.76
C ALA A 896 16.49 37.48 7.86
N ASN A 897 16.02 38.71 7.62
CA ASN A 897 15.13 39.43 8.54
C ASN A 897 13.76 38.78 8.72
N MET A 898 13.26 38.03 7.72
CA MET A 898 12.04 37.24 7.84
C MET A 898 12.17 36.18 8.94
N LEU A 899 13.34 35.55 9.04
CA LEU A 899 13.64 34.58 10.10
C LEU A 899 13.83 35.21 11.48
N ILE A 900 14.03 36.53 11.58
CA ILE A 900 14.33 37.23 12.84
C ILE A 900 13.06 37.84 13.44
N SER A 901 12.32 38.62 12.65
CA SER A 901 11.27 39.51 13.18
C SER A 901 9.97 39.51 12.39
N GLN A 902 9.91 38.81 11.26
CA GLN A 902 8.73 38.79 10.37
C GLN A 902 8.32 37.34 10.06
N THR A 903 8.42 36.46 11.06
CA THR A 903 8.17 35.02 10.87
C THR A 903 6.73 34.77 10.40
N ASN A 904 5.77 35.58 10.89
CA ASN A 904 4.36 35.53 10.49
C ASN A 904 4.10 35.75 8.98
N GLU A 905 5.11 36.18 8.22
CA GLU A 905 5.03 36.27 6.75
C GLU A 905 5.37 34.95 6.05
N LEU A 906 5.87 33.95 6.77
CA LEU A 906 6.21 32.63 6.23
C LEU A 906 4.96 31.75 6.14
N ASN A 907 3.89 32.17 5.48
CA ASN A 907 2.60 31.49 5.57
C ASN A 907 2.37 30.29 4.62
N ARG A 908 3.42 29.80 3.95
CA ARG A 908 3.40 28.66 3.00
C ARG A 908 4.67 27.83 3.16
N PHE A 909 4.76 26.69 2.49
CA PHE A 909 5.95 25.81 2.50
C PHE A 909 7.24 26.53 2.05
N TRP A 910 7.12 27.48 1.13
CA TRP A 910 8.16 28.44 0.74
C TRP A 910 7.55 29.84 0.60
N ARG A 911 8.41 30.86 0.56
CA ARG A 911 8.00 32.26 0.46
C ARG A 911 8.95 33.04 -0.43
N VAL A 912 8.42 33.55 -1.54
CA VAL A 912 9.03 34.65 -2.30
C VAL A 912 8.34 35.94 -1.92
N ARG A 913 9.10 36.93 -1.43
CA ARG A 913 8.57 38.22 -1.01
C ARG A 913 9.11 39.34 -1.90
N LEU A 914 8.21 39.89 -2.71
CA LEU A 914 8.45 41.07 -3.53
C LEU A 914 8.19 42.35 -2.74
N THR A 915 8.89 43.42 -3.09
CA THR A 915 8.64 44.77 -2.56
C THR A 915 8.66 45.78 -3.70
N THR A 916 7.90 46.88 -3.60
CA THR A 916 7.94 47.93 -4.63
C THR A 916 9.17 48.81 -4.44
N CYS A 917 9.90 49.11 -5.52
CA CYS A 917 11.07 50.00 -5.45
C CYS A 917 10.67 51.37 -4.86
N GLY A 918 11.39 51.83 -3.84
CA GLY A 918 11.10 53.07 -3.11
C GLY A 918 10.01 52.97 -2.03
N ASP A 919 9.29 51.85 -1.92
CA ASP A 919 8.36 51.56 -0.83
C ASP A 919 9.11 50.83 0.30
N VAL A 920 9.67 51.61 1.22
CA VAL A 920 10.60 51.15 2.26
C VAL A 920 9.85 50.53 3.45
N ASN A 921 8.58 50.88 3.60
CA ASN A 921 7.74 50.49 4.72
C ASN A 921 6.73 49.37 4.35
N ARG A 922 6.53 49.11 3.06
CA ARG A 922 5.66 48.07 2.48
C ARG A 922 4.16 48.32 2.68
N ASP A 923 3.73 49.58 2.70
CA ASP A 923 2.32 49.97 2.71
C ASP A 923 1.73 50.15 1.30
N THR A 924 2.50 49.78 0.26
CA THR A 924 2.17 49.88 -1.17
C THR A 924 2.19 51.30 -1.74
N LEU A 925 2.59 52.30 -0.95
CA LEU A 925 2.63 53.71 -1.36
C LEU A 925 4.03 54.30 -1.16
N ILE A 926 4.54 54.97 -2.20
CA ILE A 926 5.80 55.72 -2.07
C ILE A 926 5.48 57.11 -1.55
N THR A 927 5.83 57.36 -0.29
CA THR A 927 5.48 58.59 0.43
C THR A 927 6.71 59.26 1.07
N GLY A 928 6.47 60.41 1.70
CA GLY A 928 7.52 61.09 2.47
C GLY A 928 7.95 60.29 3.72
N LEU A 929 7.12 59.33 4.16
CA LEU A 929 7.48 58.41 5.23
C LEU A 929 8.60 57.47 4.77
N ASP A 930 8.53 56.95 3.55
CA ASP A 930 9.54 56.07 2.96
C ASP A 930 10.89 56.78 2.82
N ALA A 931 10.87 58.02 2.34
CA ALA A 931 12.06 58.86 2.30
C ALA A 931 12.66 59.09 3.69
N THR A 932 11.81 59.31 4.70
CA THR A 932 12.24 59.49 6.09
C THR A 932 12.82 58.20 6.67
N MET A 933 12.21 57.06 6.37
CA MET A 933 12.66 55.75 6.82
C MET A 933 14.00 55.38 6.17
N ALA A 934 14.16 55.58 4.86
CA ALA A 934 15.45 55.42 4.17
C ALA A 934 16.54 56.31 4.78
N PHE A 935 16.23 57.58 5.09
CA PHE A 935 17.19 58.47 5.76
C PHE A 935 17.60 57.95 7.14
N ASN A 936 16.65 57.37 7.88
CA ASN A 936 16.90 56.86 9.22
C ASN A 936 17.74 55.57 9.23
N VAL A 937 17.86 54.84 8.11
CA VAL A 937 18.78 53.69 7.99
C VAL A 937 20.22 54.07 8.31
N MET A 938 20.63 55.31 8.00
CA MET A 938 21.97 55.82 8.34
C MET A 938 22.24 55.94 9.84
N PHE A 939 21.20 55.84 10.67
CA PHE A 939 21.25 55.86 12.13
C PHE A 939 20.87 54.51 12.73
N ASP A 940 21.10 53.43 11.98
CA ASP A 940 20.83 52.05 12.37
C ASP A 940 19.34 51.79 12.70
N VAL A 941 18.43 52.56 12.10
CA VAL A 941 16.98 52.28 12.20
C VAL A 941 16.61 51.23 11.16
N PRO A 942 16.05 50.08 11.55
CA PRO A 942 15.61 49.05 10.61
C PRO A 942 14.49 49.55 9.70
N VAL A 943 14.48 49.02 8.48
CA VAL A 943 13.43 49.25 7.49
C VAL A 943 12.82 47.93 7.05
N ALA A 944 11.63 47.98 6.47
CA ALA A 944 10.90 46.78 6.11
C ALA A 944 11.45 46.13 4.83
N SER A 945 12.01 46.93 3.91
CA SER A 945 12.86 46.44 2.83
C SER A 945 14.09 47.33 2.65
N ARG A 946 15.28 46.71 2.71
CA ARG A 946 16.55 47.36 2.36
C ARG A 946 16.73 47.47 0.85
N TRP A 947 16.22 46.50 0.10
CA TRP A 947 16.25 46.55 -1.36
C TRP A 947 15.47 47.76 -1.89
N ALA A 948 14.27 48.02 -1.36
CA ALA A 948 13.45 49.16 -1.77
C ALA A 948 14.04 50.51 -1.35
N ALA A 949 14.93 50.52 -0.35
CA ALA A 949 15.60 51.71 0.15
C ALA A 949 16.87 52.08 -0.64
N ASP A 950 17.51 51.14 -1.33
CA ASP A 950 18.62 51.40 -2.25
C ASP A 950 18.08 51.70 -3.65
N VAL A 951 17.82 52.98 -3.92
CA VAL A 951 17.17 53.43 -5.15
C VAL A 951 18.15 53.99 -6.18
N ASN A 952 19.45 53.78 -5.95
CA ASN A 952 20.52 54.28 -6.81
C ASN A 952 21.50 53.19 -7.31
N ARG A 953 21.42 51.97 -6.75
CA ARG A 953 22.25 50.79 -7.06
C ARG A 953 23.71 50.90 -6.64
N ASP A 954 23.98 51.46 -5.46
CA ASP A 954 25.34 51.54 -4.91
C ASP A 954 25.54 50.63 -3.70
N THR A 955 24.53 49.81 -3.34
CA THR A 955 24.50 48.91 -2.18
C THR A 955 24.50 49.61 -0.81
N LEU A 956 24.51 50.94 -0.78
CA LEU A 956 24.58 51.75 0.42
C LEU A 956 23.32 52.60 0.55
N ILE A 957 22.57 52.39 1.63
CA ILE A 957 21.41 53.23 1.91
C ILE A 957 21.90 54.51 2.61
N THR A 958 21.83 55.62 1.89
CA THR A 958 22.32 56.92 2.34
C THR A 958 21.25 58.01 2.25
N GLY A 959 21.60 59.23 2.66
CA GLY A 959 20.73 60.39 2.50
C GLY A 959 20.47 60.75 1.03
N LEU A 960 21.29 60.26 0.10
CA LEU A 960 21.05 60.40 -1.32
C LEU A 960 19.83 59.59 -1.75
N ASP A 961 19.70 58.36 -1.27
CA ASP A 961 18.57 57.47 -1.54
C ASP A 961 17.27 58.04 -0.99
N ALA A 962 17.29 58.52 0.26
CA ALA A 962 16.17 59.25 0.84
C ALA A 962 15.73 60.45 -0.03
N THR A 963 16.69 61.17 -0.61
CA THR A 963 16.41 62.31 -1.50
C THR A 963 15.81 61.86 -2.82
N ILE A 964 16.28 60.74 -3.38
CA ILE A 964 15.76 60.16 -4.62
C ILE A 964 14.33 59.63 -4.41
N ILE A 965 14.06 58.95 -3.30
CA ILE A 965 12.70 58.51 -2.90
C ILE A 965 11.78 59.70 -2.73
N PHE A 966 12.21 60.76 -2.05
CA PHE A 966 11.40 61.96 -1.92
C PHE A 966 11.08 62.61 -3.28
N ASN A 967 12.04 62.62 -4.20
CA ASN A 967 11.86 63.19 -5.53
C ASN A 967 10.95 62.32 -6.43
N SER A 968 10.89 61.00 -6.21
CA SER A 968 10.03 60.10 -7.00
C SER A 968 8.54 60.34 -6.77
N MET A 969 8.17 60.83 -5.58
CA MET A 969 6.81 61.32 -5.27
C MET A 969 6.33 62.42 -6.24
N PHE A 970 7.28 63.09 -6.91
CA PHE A 970 7.01 64.13 -7.91
C PHE A 970 7.36 63.69 -9.35
N GLY A 971 7.47 62.39 -9.60
CA GLY A 971 7.77 61.82 -10.92
C GLY A 971 9.28 61.68 -11.22
N GLY A 972 10.13 61.79 -10.21
CA GLY A 972 11.55 61.43 -10.31
C GLY A 972 11.74 59.92 -10.51
N PRO A 973 12.79 59.49 -11.22
CA PRO A 973 13.05 58.06 -11.43
C PRO A 973 13.55 57.40 -10.14
N LEU A 974 13.19 56.13 -9.97
CA LEU A 974 13.77 55.23 -8.99
C LEU A 974 14.57 54.16 -9.72
N ASN A 975 15.69 53.74 -9.12
CA ASN A 975 16.59 52.78 -9.73
C ASN A 975 17.04 51.75 -8.69
N CYS A 976 16.14 50.90 -8.22
CA CYS A 976 16.52 49.75 -7.39
C CYS A 976 17.23 48.68 -8.23
N TYR A 977 17.98 47.80 -7.57
CA TYR A 977 18.58 46.64 -8.22
C TYR A 977 17.51 45.75 -8.86
N THR A 978 17.75 45.33 -10.09
CA THR A 978 16.93 44.36 -10.83
C THR A 978 17.89 43.35 -11.41
N GLY A 979 17.73 42.08 -11.09
CA GLY A 979 18.69 41.01 -11.38
C GLY A 979 19.89 41.04 -10.44
N CYS A 980 20.96 40.38 -10.91
CA CYS A 980 22.33 40.53 -10.44
C CYS A 980 23.04 41.63 -11.25
#